data_AF-A0A395N399-F1
#
_entry.id   AF-A0A395N399-F1
#
_cell.length_a   1.000
_cell.length_b   1.000
_cell.length_c   1.000
_cell.angle_alpha   90.00
_cell.angle_beta   90.00
_cell.angle_gamma   90.00
#
_symmetry.space_group_name_H-M   'P 1'
#
loop_
_entity.id
_entity.type
_entity.pdbx_description
1 polymer ?
#
loop_
_entity_poly.entity_id
_entity_poly.type
_entity_poly.pdbx_seq_one_letter_code
_entity_poly.pdbx_strand_id
1 'polypeptide(L)'
;MAGWRRMENSVTELRDNLPWQSLNGTVVDIGGGSGHVSIILAQLLGSFNQTFPQLSFQVQDQNEDMLAVGHNLLTDEVRERVSFTKASFFEPQTYKGAAAYMIRQCTHNWADKDVVTMFKSVVPGLEGSRPETPLLINDIILPEPGTVSRTWEPEMRQADMVMLVSYGAKQRIRAEFESLLKEVDKRYEIRKVHDSGALGVLEMDLAQRSDDNAIIPSPLPQSVGYGVVVAGGLAFAFGQNSFHQHPSGFLILGIGMMGVTALLKKTLHEDNLKVETFMVANRSVRTGLVASAVVSSWLWSTALLSCVLVTYSYGISGAFWYGAGCSTVIVFFGYLGTVCKGRVPEAHTILEVIRIRYGTVAHHSFTFLAVVNNLLNTINMILGASAVISFLTGMHIMASTFLLPLGVVLYTLVGGIKATFLTDYIHTFVILILSCWLTAKVIMSDSIGSIGALYDLVVAAQDAHAVDGNFKGSLLTMTSQQGLYFAIILLTSNFGAVIMDTGYFLKAFAASPSAVVPGYVVGGISYFSIPWSLGTIVGMASLGLESSPVFPTYPRTMTGAEVTGGLALPYVAVAVAGKGGAVAVLLMTFMAVTSTLSAQILAVSSILTFDIYRVYFNTESTNEQVIRWGHIGVIMFGIISAAFTAMFHYIGIDMGWTLYMLGVLACPGVIPLILTIIWRKQSKIAAIASAFLGLGTGFGTWLGTAYAFSGEVSIASTGGTLPCMYGTVASLFSPGIYSVVISWLKPDNYDWAEFKEHKLAVDSEGVTSSGSESHAGVESPGKTATDVSAVEEISTNSTQRRWARYALWWAIATFFGHWVLWPLPMYAANYIFSKQFFTAWIVVSLIWLWWTLLAVGFYPIWDGRRQIIAVARSFRNV
;
A
#
# COMPACT_ATOMS: atom_id res chain seq x y z
N MET A 1 -29.16 -9.86 61.99
CA MET A 1 -30.22 -9.54 61.00
C MET A 1 -30.02 -8.19 60.28
N ALA A 2 -29.48 -7.14 60.92
CA ALA A 2 -29.24 -5.84 60.26
C ALA A 2 -28.19 -5.89 59.11
N GLY A 3 -27.14 -6.71 59.24
CA GLY A 3 -26.14 -6.91 58.17
C GLY A 3 -26.67 -7.63 56.92
N TRP A 4 -27.63 -8.55 57.09
CA TRP A 4 -28.27 -9.27 55.98
C TRP A 4 -29.22 -8.36 55.17
N ARG A 5 -29.99 -7.50 55.86
CA ARG A 5 -30.79 -6.44 55.21
C ARG A 5 -29.95 -5.41 54.45
N ARG A 6 -28.74 -5.09 54.93
CA ARG A 6 -27.80 -4.22 54.20
C ARG A 6 -27.26 -4.88 52.92
N MET A 7 -27.08 -6.20 52.91
CA MET A 7 -26.69 -6.93 51.69
C MET A 7 -27.83 -7.05 50.67
N GLU A 8 -29.07 -7.31 51.09
CA GLU A 8 -30.25 -7.32 50.20
C GLU A 8 -30.52 -5.94 49.56
N ASN A 9 -30.30 -4.85 50.29
CA ASN A 9 -30.43 -3.50 49.75
C ASN A 9 -29.33 -3.12 48.75
N SER A 10 -28.20 -3.83 48.72
CA SER A 10 -27.02 -3.42 47.93
C SER A 10 -27.24 -3.47 46.41
N VAL A 11 -28.08 -4.38 45.91
CA VAL A 11 -28.42 -4.46 44.47
C VAL A 11 -29.45 -3.40 44.09
N THR A 12 -30.37 -3.09 45.00
CA THR A 12 -31.34 -1.99 44.86
C THR A 12 -30.63 -0.64 44.88
N GLU A 13 -29.65 -0.45 45.77
CA GLU A 13 -28.77 0.72 45.80
C GLU A 13 -27.98 0.84 44.49
N LEU A 14 -27.41 -0.26 43.96
CA LEU A 14 -26.72 -0.25 42.66
C LEU A 14 -27.67 0.14 41.50
N ARG A 15 -28.92 -0.34 41.51
CA ARG A 15 -29.95 0.07 40.55
C ARG A 15 -30.25 1.57 40.63
N ASP A 16 -30.36 2.11 41.85
CA ASP A 16 -30.82 3.48 42.06
C ASP A 16 -29.68 4.52 41.93
N ASN A 17 -28.44 4.12 42.20
CA ASN A 17 -27.28 5.01 42.20
C ASN A 17 -26.68 5.25 40.81
N LEU A 18 -26.81 4.29 39.89
CA LEU A 18 -26.29 4.41 38.52
C LEU A 18 -27.43 4.74 37.55
N PRO A 19 -27.25 5.69 36.61
CA PRO A 19 -28.27 6.01 35.61
C PRO A 19 -28.33 4.94 34.51
N TRP A 20 -28.80 3.72 34.82
CA TRP A 20 -28.87 2.59 33.89
C TRP A 20 -29.63 2.90 32.59
N GLN A 21 -30.51 3.91 32.59
CA GLN A 21 -31.21 4.39 31.39
C GLN A 21 -30.27 4.94 30.31
N SER A 22 -29.07 5.41 30.68
CA SER A 22 -28.10 5.95 29.72
C SER A 22 -27.34 4.86 28.95
N LEU A 23 -27.35 3.63 29.46
CA LEU A 23 -26.67 2.49 28.85
C LEU A 23 -27.62 1.77 27.88
N ASN A 24 -27.12 1.39 26.71
CA ASN A 24 -27.89 0.60 25.75
C ASN A 24 -26.99 -0.49 25.15
N GLY A 25 -27.38 -1.76 25.32
CA GLY A 25 -26.62 -2.93 24.87
C GLY A 25 -26.31 -3.92 25.99
N THR A 26 -25.17 -4.60 25.88
CA THR A 26 -24.75 -5.64 26.83
C THR A 26 -23.79 -5.08 27.88
N VAL A 27 -24.09 -5.31 29.16
CA VAL A 27 -23.19 -5.04 30.28
C VAL A 27 -22.38 -6.30 30.56
N VAL A 28 -21.06 -6.17 30.58
CA VAL A 28 -20.15 -7.29 30.88
C VAL A 28 -19.83 -7.24 32.38
N ASP A 29 -20.31 -8.24 33.12
CA ASP A 29 -20.14 -8.40 34.57
C ASP A 29 -18.92 -9.28 34.83
N ILE A 30 -17.78 -8.64 35.09
CA ILE A 30 -16.46 -9.24 35.23
C ILE A 30 -16.24 -9.68 36.69
N GLY A 31 -16.00 -10.97 36.90
CA GLY A 31 -15.95 -11.58 38.23
C GLY A 31 -17.34 -11.75 38.86
N GLY A 32 -18.37 -11.94 38.02
CA GLY A 32 -19.76 -11.95 38.45
C GLY A 32 -20.23 -13.23 39.17
N GLY A 33 -19.36 -14.23 39.33
CA GLY A 33 -19.67 -15.48 40.03
C GLY A 33 -20.86 -16.22 39.41
N SER A 34 -21.91 -16.44 40.20
CA SER A 34 -23.15 -17.08 39.73
C SER A 34 -24.08 -16.13 38.97
N GLY A 35 -23.69 -14.88 38.75
CA GLY A 35 -24.50 -13.88 38.06
C GLY A 35 -25.73 -13.42 38.84
N HIS A 36 -25.82 -13.72 40.14
CA HIS A 36 -26.97 -13.35 40.99
C HIS A 36 -27.32 -11.87 40.87
N VAL A 37 -26.33 -10.98 40.85
CA VAL A 37 -26.53 -9.53 40.75
C VAL A 37 -27.06 -9.16 39.36
N SER A 38 -26.43 -9.67 38.30
CA SER A 38 -26.86 -9.47 36.91
C SER A 38 -28.28 -9.99 36.64
N ILE A 39 -28.66 -11.13 37.24
CA ILE A 39 -30.03 -11.69 37.16
C ILE A 39 -31.04 -10.76 37.83
N ILE A 40 -30.76 -10.27 39.03
CA ILE A 40 -31.65 -9.34 39.74
C ILE A 40 -31.73 -8.00 39.02
N LEU A 41 -30.62 -7.46 38.53
CA LEU A 41 -30.63 -6.23 37.72
C LEU A 41 -31.45 -6.41 36.45
N ALA A 42 -31.31 -7.54 35.75
CA ALA A 42 -32.14 -7.86 34.61
C ALA A 42 -33.64 -7.86 34.99
N GLN A 43 -34.04 -8.53 36.07
CA GLN A 43 -35.43 -8.57 36.56
C GLN A 43 -35.95 -7.17 36.93
N LEU A 44 -35.19 -6.43 37.74
CA LEU A 44 -35.58 -5.11 38.24
C LEU A 44 -35.69 -4.10 37.09
N LEU A 45 -34.76 -4.08 36.14
CA LEU A 45 -34.79 -3.17 35.01
C LEU A 45 -35.83 -3.57 33.95
N GLY A 46 -36.20 -4.86 33.88
CA GLY A 46 -37.24 -5.37 32.98
C GLY A 46 -38.68 -5.09 33.47
N SER A 47 -38.89 -5.05 34.80
CA SER A 47 -40.22 -4.83 35.39
C SER A 47 -40.74 -3.38 35.25
N PHE A 48 -39.86 -2.40 35.02
CA PHE A 48 -40.22 -1.00 34.76
C PHE A 48 -40.48 -0.78 33.25
N ASN A 49 -41.60 -1.30 32.77
CA ASN A 49 -41.99 -1.20 31.36
C ASN A 49 -42.13 0.28 30.93
N GLN A 50 -41.37 0.68 29.89
CA GLN A 50 -41.29 1.98 29.19
C GLN A 50 -40.21 3.02 29.57
N THR A 51 -39.38 2.85 30.60
CA THR A 51 -38.37 3.89 30.97
C THR A 51 -36.90 3.48 30.80
N PHE A 52 -36.58 2.18 30.73
CA PHE A 52 -35.22 1.69 30.58
C PHE A 52 -35.03 0.94 29.24
N PRO A 53 -33.94 1.17 28.49
CA PRO A 53 -33.58 0.33 27.35
C PRO A 53 -33.39 -1.13 27.80
N GLN A 54 -33.72 -2.08 26.93
CA GLN A 54 -33.56 -3.52 27.21
C GLN A 54 -32.07 -3.88 27.30
N LEU A 55 -31.51 -3.83 28.52
CA LEU A 55 -30.14 -4.26 28.80
C LEU A 55 -30.05 -5.78 28.88
N SER A 56 -28.96 -6.30 28.31
CA SER A 56 -28.52 -7.69 28.47
C SER A 56 -27.24 -7.73 29.30
N PHE A 57 -26.95 -8.87 29.93
CA PHE A 57 -25.80 -9.08 30.79
C PHE A 57 -25.00 -10.30 30.31
N GLN A 58 -23.69 -10.14 30.22
CA GLN A 58 -22.77 -11.26 30.06
C GLN A 58 -21.94 -11.38 31.33
N VAL A 59 -22.18 -12.47 32.07
CA VAL A 59 -21.49 -12.78 33.31
C VAL A 59 -20.21 -13.56 32.99
N GLN A 60 -19.08 -13.02 33.44
CA GLN A 60 -17.76 -13.59 33.24
C GLN A 60 -17.14 -14.00 34.58
N ASP A 61 -16.75 -15.27 34.70
CA ASP A 61 -16.02 -15.78 35.86
C ASP A 61 -15.05 -16.91 35.48
N GLN A 62 -13.97 -17.08 36.24
CA GLN A 62 -13.01 -18.17 36.03
C GLN A 62 -13.50 -19.51 36.60
N ASN A 63 -14.41 -19.48 37.58
CA ASN A 63 -14.94 -20.66 38.26
C ASN A 63 -16.15 -21.24 37.53
N GLU A 64 -15.96 -22.37 36.86
CA GLU A 64 -17.01 -23.06 36.12
C GLU A 64 -18.18 -23.53 37.01
N ASP A 65 -17.94 -23.88 38.28
CA ASP A 65 -18.98 -24.30 39.20
C ASP A 65 -19.95 -23.15 39.49
N MET A 66 -19.42 -21.93 39.63
CA MET A 66 -20.24 -20.73 39.85
C MET A 66 -21.10 -20.40 38.63
N LEU A 67 -20.54 -20.52 37.42
CA LEU A 67 -21.30 -20.34 36.18
C LEU A 67 -22.40 -21.40 36.03
N ALA A 68 -22.11 -22.65 36.38
CA ALA A 68 -23.09 -23.73 36.37
C ALA A 68 -24.25 -23.48 37.37
N VAL A 69 -23.94 -22.97 38.57
CA VAL A 69 -24.96 -22.50 39.52
C VAL A 69 -25.80 -21.37 38.90
N GLY A 70 -25.15 -20.40 38.23
CA GLY A 70 -25.83 -19.30 37.55
C GLY A 70 -26.82 -19.75 36.48
N HIS A 71 -26.44 -20.73 35.66
CA HIS A 71 -27.36 -21.31 34.66
C HIS A 71 -28.63 -21.89 35.28
N ASN A 72 -28.54 -22.49 36.47
CA ASN A 72 -29.70 -23.05 37.18
C ASN A 72 -30.58 -21.98 37.84
N LEU A 73 -30.08 -20.75 38.02
CA LEU A 73 -30.81 -19.62 38.60
C LEU A 73 -31.62 -18.82 37.56
N LEU A 74 -31.46 -19.10 36.26
CA LEU A 74 -32.16 -18.36 35.19
C LEU A 74 -33.66 -18.72 35.12
N THR A 75 -34.51 -17.76 35.43
CA THR A 75 -35.95 -17.83 35.16
C THR A 75 -36.25 -17.58 33.68
N ASP A 76 -37.42 -18.04 33.20
CA ASP A 76 -37.84 -17.86 31.80
C ASP A 76 -37.83 -16.37 31.37
N GLU A 77 -38.09 -15.45 32.31
CA GLU A 77 -38.16 -14.00 32.08
C GLU A 77 -36.80 -13.35 31.74
N VAL A 78 -35.68 -13.91 32.22
CA VAL A 78 -34.34 -13.32 32.04
C VAL A 78 -33.39 -14.21 31.24
N ARG A 79 -33.84 -15.40 30.85
CA ARG A 79 -33.00 -16.40 30.14
C ARG A 79 -32.43 -15.87 28.82
N GLU A 80 -33.15 -14.99 28.13
CA GLU A 80 -32.70 -14.38 26.88
C GLU A 80 -31.79 -13.16 27.09
N ARG A 81 -31.70 -12.63 28.33
CA ARG A 81 -30.96 -11.40 28.65
C ARG A 81 -29.73 -11.63 29.49
N VAL A 82 -29.51 -12.83 30.03
CA VAL A 82 -28.33 -13.15 30.86
C VAL A 82 -27.62 -14.35 30.26
N SER A 83 -26.36 -14.14 29.90
CA SER A 83 -25.46 -15.18 29.37
C SER A 83 -24.24 -15.34 30.27
N PHE A 84 -23.61 -16.50 30.22
CA PHE A 84 -22.45 -16.84 31.05
C PHE A 84 -21.27 -17.21 30.15
N THR A 85 -20.06 -16.79 30.52
CA THR A 85 -18.84 -17.09 29.77
C THR A 85 -17.68 -17.30 30.75
N LYS A 86 -16.87 -18.31 30.51
CA LYS A 86 -15.65 -18.51 31.29
C LYS A 86 -14.60 -17.50 30.87
N ALA A 87 -14.18 -16.64 31.79
CA ALA A 87 -13.11 -15.67 31.56
C ALA A 87 -12.47 -15.26 32.88
N SER A 88 -11.15 -15.06 32.86
CA SER A 88 -10.40 -14.50 33.98
C SER A 88 -10.27 -12.99 33.83
N PHE A 89 -10.51 -12.24 34.89
CA PHE A 89 -10.27 -10.80 34.90
C PHE A 89 -8.77 -10.42 34.91
N PHE A 90 -7.87 -11.40 34.93
CA PHE A 90 -6.43 -11.20 34.71
C PHE A 90 -6.01 -11.37 33.25
N GLU A 91 -6.89 -11.87 32.39
CA GLU A 91 -6.64 -12.07 30.97
C GLU A 91 -7.30 -10.95 30.13
N PRO A 92 -6.68 -10.51 29.03
CA PRO A 92 -7.22 -9.44 28.19
C PRO A 92 -8.68 -9.68 27.78
N GLN A 93 -9.53 -8.67 27.98
CA GLN A 93 -10.95 -8.74 27.69
C GLN A 93 -11.20 -8.98 26.19
N THR A 94 -11.97 -10.02 25.89
CA THR A 94 -12.28 -10.46 24.52
C THR A 94 -13.62 -9.94 24.02
N TYR A 95 -14.54 -9.63 24.93
CA TYR A 95 -15.81 -9.00 24.58
C TYR A 95 -15.57 -7.56 24.14
N LYS A 96 -16.12 -7.18 22.99
CA LYS A 96 -16.01 -5.83 22.39
C LYS A 96 -17.42 -5.28 22.13
N GLY A 97 -17.55 -3.95 22.03
CA GLY A 97 -18.86 -3.31 21.83
C GLY A 97 -19.78 -3.36 23.05
N ALA A 98 -19.23 -3.47 24.27
CA ALA A 98 -20.02 -3.47 25.49
C ALA A 98 -20.69 -2.10 25.74
N ALA A 99 -21.85 -2.13 26.39
CA ALA A 99 -22.50 -0.94 26.91
C ALA A 99 -21.76 -0.40 28.16
N ALA A 100 -21.28 -1.31 29.02
CA ALA A 100 -20.41 -1.02 30.15
C ALA A 100 -19.65 -2.30 30.56
N TYR A 101 -18.48 -2.13 31.16
CA TYR A 101 -17.78 -3.19 31.90
C TYR A 101 -17.98 -2.95 33.38
N MET A 102 -18.37 -3.97 34.14
CA MET A 102 -18.63 -3.86 35.57
C MET A 102 -17.74 -4.83 36.34
N ILE A 103 -17.07 -4.33 37.38
CA ILE A 103 -16.34 -5.13 38.36
C ILE A 103 -16.95 -4.83 39.72
N ARG A 104 -17.47 -5.84 40.41
CA ARG A 104 -18.14 -5.67 41.69
C ARG A 104 -17.54 -6.57 42.76
N GLN A 105 -17.19 -6.01 43.92
CA GLN A 105 -16.68 -6.78 45.07
C GLN A 105 -15.52 -7.72 44.70
N CYS A 106 -14.65 -7.24 43.81
CA CYS A 106 -13.46 -7.97 43.40
C CYS A 106 -12.21 -7.19 43.80
N THR A 107 -12.14 -5.87 43.56
CA THR A 107 -10.89 -5.12 43.76
C THR A 107 -10.46 -5.10 45.23
N HIS A 108 -11.41 -5.21 46.16
CA HIS A 108 -11.13 -5.28 47.60
C HIS A 108 -10.50 -6.61 48.08
N ASN A 109 -10.50 -7.66 47.27
CA ASN A 109 -9.97 -8.99 47.60
C ASN A 109 -8.52 -9.16 47.15
N TRP A 110 -7.97 -8.18 46.42
CA TRP A 110 -6.68 -8.28 45.75
C TRP A 110 -5.75 -7.12 46.11
N ALA A 111 -4.45 -7.39 46.11
CA ALA A 111 -3.42 -6.39 46.35
C ALA A 111 -3.32 -5.41 45.15
N ASP A 112 -2.72 -4.25 45.39
CA ASP A 112 -2.66 -3.15 44.40
C ASP A 112 -2.06 -3.59 43.05
N LYS A 113 -1.01 -4.41 43.06
CA LYS A 113 -0.38 -4.95 41.83
C LYS A 113 -1.33 -5.83 41.00
N ASP A 114 -2.16 -6.61 41.68
CA ASP A 114 -3.12 -7.50 41.03
C ASP A 114 -4.30 -6.69 40.48
N VAL A 115 -4.76 -5.67 41.22
CA VAL A 115 -5.78 -4.73 40.76
C VAL A 115 -5.33 -3.93 39.53
N VAL A 116 -4.07 -3.52 39.45
CA VAL A 116 -3.47 -2.94 38.23
C VAL A 116 -3.57 -3.93 37.06
N THR A 117 -3.27 -5.20 37.29
CA THR A 117 -3.38 -6.24 36.24
C THR A 117 -4.85 -6.42 35.81
N MET A 118 -5.79 -6.39 36.77
CA MET A 118 -7.22 -6.45 36.49
C MET A 118 -7.70 -5.28 35.65
N PHE A 119 -7.31 -4.04 35.96
CA PHE A 119 -7.70 -2.89 35.16
C PHE A 119 -7.07 -2.92 33.77
N LYS A 120 -5.80 -3.34 33.67
CA LYS A 120 -5.11 -3.49 32.38
C LYS A 120 -5.82 -4.47 31.46
N SER A 121 -6.41 -5.52 32.01
CA SER A 121 -7.13 -6.53 31.25
C SER A 121 -8.41 -5.98 30.59
N VAL A 122 -9.01 -4.93 31.16
CA VAL A 122 -10.23 -4.31 30.63
C VAL A 122 -9.95 -3.33 29.48
N VAL A 123 -8.73 -2.77 29.39
CA VAL A 123 -8.35 -1.76 28.39
C VAL A 123 -8.70 -2.18 26.95
N PRO A 124 -8.36 -3.40 26.46
CA PRO A 124 -8.70 -3.83 25.10
C PRO A 124 -10.22 -3.89 24.85
N GLY A 125 -11.01 -4.22 25.89
CA GLY A 125 -12.46 -4.21 25.82
C GLY A 125 -13.03 -2.79 25.73
N LEU A 126 -12.46 -1.84 26.46
CA LEU A 126 -12.84 -0.42 26.40
C LEU A 126 -12.47 0.22 25.06
N GLU A 127 -11.30 -0.10 24.52
CA GLU A 127 -10.86 0.35 23.18
C GLU A 127 -11.71 -0.26 22.06
N GLY A 128 -12.15 -1.51 22.22
CA GLY A 128 -13.07 -2.15 21.29
C GLY A 128 -14.54 -1.78 21.46
N SER A 129 -14.88 -0.79 22.30
CA SER A 129 -16.25 -0.35 22.59
C SER A 129 -16.45 1.14 22.32
N ARG A 130 -17.69 1.65 22.39
CA ARG A 130 -17.99 3.07 22.16
C ARG A 130 -17.18 3.97 23.10
N PRO A 131 -16.77 5.19 22.69
CA PRO A 131 -16.00 6.12 23.52
C PRO A 131 -16.63 6.44 24.88
N GLU A 132 -17.95 6.40 24.97
CA GLU A 132 -18.69 6.65 26.20
C GLU A 132 -18.85 5.41 27.10
N THR A 133 -18.42 4.22 26.66
CA THR A 133 -18.60 2.95 27.41
C THR A 133 -17.79 3.00 28.72
N PRO A 134 -18.41 3.04 29.91
CA PRO A 134 -17.69 3.17 31.16
C PRO A 134 -17.17 1.81 31.66
N LEU A 135 -16.09 1.87 32.44
CA LEU A 135 -15.77 0.86 33.46
C LEU A 135 -16.44 1.30 34.77
N LEU A 136 -17.20 0.39 35.37
CA LEU A 136 -17.94 0.58 36.60
C LEU A 136 -17.32 -0.29 37.69
N ILE A 137 -16.73 0.34 38.71
CA ILE A 137 -16.24 -0.38 39.89
C ILE A 137 -17.24 -0.18 41.02
N ASN A 138 -17.91 -1.25 41.43
CA ASN A 138 -18.82 -1.22 42.57
C ASN A 138 -18.18 -1.90 43.79
N ASP A 139 -17.59 -1.09 44.66
CA ASP A 139 -16.83 -1.53 45.84
C ASP A 139 -17.01 -0.57 47.03
N ILE A 140 -16.46 -0.91 48.20
CA ILE A 140 -16.43 0.02 49.34
C ILE A 140 -15.36 1.08 49.05
N ILE A 141 -15.80 2.33 48.88
CA ILE A 141 -14.90 3.48 48.72
C ILE A 141 -14.74 4.12 50.10
N LEU A 142 -13.53 4.07 50.66
CA LEU A 142 -13.29 4.69 51.95
C LEU A 142 -13.29 6.22 51.81
N PRO A 143 -13.85 6.96 52.78
CA PRO A 143 -13.65 8.40 52.86
C PRO A 143 -12.19 8.73 53.20
N GLU A 144 -11.76 9.94 52.85
CA GLU A 144 -10.44 10.44 53.26
C GLU A 144 -10.33 10.48 54.79
N PRO A 145 -9.17 10.15 55.39
CA PRO A 145 -9.00 10.16 56.85
C PRO A 145 -9.45 11.48 57.49
N GLY A 146 -10.31 11.41 58.50
CA GLY A 146 -10.80 12.58 59.23
C GLY A 146 -11.88 13.41 58.51
N THR A 147 -12.41 12.97 57.36
CA THR A 147 -13.50 13.67 56.64
C THR A 147 -14.91 13.25 57.07
N VAL A 148 -15.03 12.17 57.84
CA VAL A 148 -16.28 11.68 58.43
C VAL A 148 -16.21 11.72 59.95
N SER A 149 -17.35 11.64 60.64
CA SER A 149 -17.35 11.75 62.10
C SER A 149 -16.58 10.59 62.76
N ARG A 150 -15.97 10.86 63.91
CA ARG A 150 -15.22 9.86 64.71
C ARG A 150 -16.08 8.69 65.20
N THR A 151 -17.40 8.76 65.05
CA THR A 151 -18.33 7.65 65.36
C THR A 151 -18.50 6.69 64.18
N TRP A 152 -18.39 7.16 62.94
CA TRP A 152 -18.61 6.36 61.72
C TRP A 152 -17.32 5.86 61.09
N GLU A 153 -16.22 6.61 61.22
CA GLU A 153 -14.92 6.23 60.65
C GLU A 153 -14.41 4.85 61.11
N PRO A 154 -14.47 4.49 62.41
CA PRO A 154 -13.97 3.20 62.88
C PRO A 154 -14.72 2.00 62.27
N GLU A 155 -16.03 2.13 62.02
CA GLU A 155 -16.84 1.06 61.42
C GLU A 155 -16.41 0.75 59.98
N MET A 156 -16.11 1.78 59.18
CA MET A 156 -15.64 1.59 57.79
C MET A 156 -14.20 1.06 57.73
N ARG A 157 -13.32 1.52 58.63
CA ARG A 157 -11.94 1.03 58.72
C ARG A 157 -11.85 -0.40 59.28
N GLN A 158 -12.86 -0.86 60.02
CA GLN A 158 -12.94 -2.25 60.44
C GLN A 158 -13.02 -3.20 59.24
N ALA A 159 -13.78 -2.84 58.20
CA ALA A 159 -13.84 -3.63 56.96
C ALA A 159 -12.50 -3.70 56.24
N ASP A 160 -11.74 -2.59 56.24
CA ASP A 160 -10.39 -2.53 55.69
C ASP A 160 -9.42 -3.46 56.44
N MET A 161 -9.46 -3.46 57.78
CA MET A 161 -8.68 -4.40 58.60
C MET A 161 -9.03 -5.86 58.30
N VAL A 162 -10.29 -6.18 58.01
CA VAL A 162 -10.70 -7.53 57.62
C VAL A 162 -10.11 -7.93 56.27
N MET A 163 -10.10 -7.03 55.29
CA MET A 163 -9.47 -7.29 53.99
C MET A 163 -7.96 -7.50 54.13
N LEU A 164 -7.30 -6.68 54.96
CA LEU A 164 -5.87 -6.79 55.20
C LEU A 164 -5.49 -8.13 55.82
N VAL A 165 -6.20 -8.54 56.88
CA VAL A 165 -5.89 -9.78 57.60
C VAL A 165 -6.27 -11.03 56.80
N SER A 166 -7.38 -10.99 56.07
CA SER A 166 -7.93 -12.20 55.43
C SER A 166 -7.41 -12.43 54.01
N TYR A 167 -7.10 -11.36 53.28
CA TYR A 167 -6.78 -11.43 51.84
C TYR A 167 -5.46 -10.74 51.47
N GLY A 168 -4.77 -10.08 52.42
CA GLY A 168 -3.60 -9.25 52.09
C GLY A 168 -3.95 -8.05 51.20
N ALA A 169 -5.23 -7.64 51.22
CA ALA A 169 -5.80 -6.59 50.39
C ALA A 169 -6.28 -5.41 51.25
N LYS A 170 -6.87 -4.39 50.64
CA LYS A 170 -7.39 -3.22 51.37
C LYS A 170 -8.65 -2.66 50.71
N GLN A 171 -9.46 -1.99 51.51
CA GLN A 171 -10.43 -1.02 50.99
C GLN A 171 -9.68 0.27 50.63
N ARG A 172 -10.08 0.93 49.54
CA ARG A 172 -9.31 2.04 48.96
C ARG A 172 -10.08 3.35 49.01
N ILE A 173 -9.36 4.45 49.20
CA ILE A 173 -9.91 5.80 48.99
C ILE A 173 -9.96 6.13 47.49
N ARG A 174 -10.72 7.15 47.10
CA ARG A 174 -10.83 7.60 45.70
C ARG A 174 -9.45 7.89 45.07
N ALA A 175 -8.57 8.58 45.80
CA ALA A 175 -7.24 8.94 45.32
C ALA A 175 -6.35 7.72 45.03
N GLU A 176 -6.50 6.64 45.81
CA GLU A 176 -5.77 5.40 45.56
C GLU A 176 -6.29 4.68 44.32
N PHE A 177 -7.60 4.62 44.11
CA PHE A 177 -8.16 4.10 42.85
C PHE A 177 -7.67 4.90 41.64
N GLU A 178 -7.67 6.23 41.72
CA GLU A 178 -7.16 7.09 40.66
C GLU A 178 -5.68 6.83 40.36
N SER A 179 -4.86 6.66 41.40
CA SER A 179 -3.44 6.32 41.25
C SER A 179 -3.23 4.98 40.54
N LEU A 180 -3.97 3.94 40.93
CA LEU A 180 -3.86 2.61 40.30
C LEU A 180 -4.31 2.64 38.84
N LEU A 181 -5.38 3.37 38.54
CA LEU A 181 -5.87 3.53 37.16
C LEU A 181 -4.87 4.29 36.28
N LYS A 182 -4.26 5.36 36.79
CA LYS A 182 -3.24 6.13 36.05
C LYS A 182 -1.93 5.35 35.87
N GLU A 183 -1.61 4.41 36.77
CA GLU A 183 -0.49 3.48 36.61
C GLU A 183 -0.73 2.51 35.44
N VAL A 184 -1.98 2.08 35.25
CA VAL A 184 -2.39 1.19 34.14
C VAL A 184 -2.33 1.92 32.80
N ASP A 185 -3.01 3.06 32.72
CA ASP A 185 -3.08 3.90 31.53
C ASP A 185 -3.35 5.35 31.96
N LYS A 186 -2.49 6.28 31.53
CA LYS A 186 -2.63 7.70 31.86
C LYS A 186 -3.95 8.30 31.37
N ARG A 187 -4.62 7.66 30.41
CA ARG A 187 -5.93 8.04 29.87
C ARG A 187 -7.10 7.74 30.79
N TYR A 188 -6.98 6.86 31.79
CA TYR A 188 -8.10 6.61 32.70
C TYR A 188 -8.50 7.89 33.45
N GLU A 189 -9.77 8.26 33.39
CA GLU A 189 -10.33 9.38 34.15
C GLU A 189 -11.58 8.94 34.90
N ILE A 190 -11.67 9.35 36.18
CA ILE A 190 -12.87 9.12 36.98
C ILE A 190 -13.88 10.21 36.62
N ARG A 191 -14.92 9.86 35.88
CA ARG A 191 -16.00 10.79 35.49
C ARG A 191 -16.86 11.16 36.67
N LYS A 192 -17.34 10.15 37.39
CA LYS A 192 -18.30 10.31 38.48
C LYS A 192 -18.07 9.27 39.57
N VAL A 193 -18.41 9.67 40.78
CA VAL A 193 -18.45 8.79 41.94
C VAL A 193 -19.86 8.87 42.50
N HIS A 194 -20.51 7.72 42.60
CA HIS A 194 -21.84 7.57 43.19
C HIS A 194 -21.65 6.92 44.56
N ASP A 195 -21.64 7.73 45.62
CA ASP A 195 -21.29 7.33 46.99
C ASP A 195 -22.50 7.19 47.95
N SER A 196 -23.72 7.16 47.41
CA SER A 196 -24.96 7.02 48.17
C SER A 196 -25.27 5.56 48.53
N GLY A 197 -24.59 4.98 49.52
CA GLY A 197 -24.90 3.62 49.99
C GLY A 197 -23.77 2.93 50.72
N ALA A 198 -23.92 1.63 50.97
CA ALA A 198 -22.85 0.83 51.59
C ALA A 198 -21.72 0.46 50.62
N LEU A 199 -22.01 0.44 49.31
CA LEU A 199 -21.06 0.27 48.21
C LEU A 199 -21.14 1.49 47.30
N GLY A 200 -20.01 2.11 46.99
CA GLY A 200 -19.92 3.17 46.01
C GLY A 200 -19.78 2.63 44.59
N VAL A 201 -20.11 3.43 43.58
CA VAL A 201 -19.82 3.13 42.17
C VAL A 201 -18.88 4.20 41.63
N LEU A 202 -17.68 3.77 41.21
CA LEU A 202 -16.77 4.61 40.43
C LEU A 202 -17.09 4.39 38.94
N GLU A 203 -17.51 5.47 38.27
CA GLU A 203 -17.67 5.51 36.81
C GLU A 203 -16.41 6.14 36.22
N MET A 204 -15.68 5.36 35.41
CA MET A 204 -14.47 5.81 34.74
C MET A 204 -14.47 5.43 33.27
N ASP A 205 -13.74 6.19 32.49
CA ASP A 205 -13.53 5.94 31.08
C ASP A 205 -12.07 6.20 30.70
N LEU A 206 -11.73 5.84 29.46
CA LEU A 206 -10.45 6.22 28.85
C LEU A 206 -10.67 7.56 28.13
N ALA A 207 -10.13 8.65 28.67
CA ALA A 207 -10.05 9.94 28.00
C ALA A 207 -9.14 9.83 26.77
N GLN A 208 -9.59 10.30 25.61
CA GLN A 208 -8.87 10.15 24.33
C GLN A 208 -8.66 8.68 23.94
N ARG A 209 -9.76 7.96 23.68
CA ARG A 209 -9.68 6.64 23.03
C ARG A 209 -9.08 6.80 21.63
N SER A 210 -8.52 5.72 21.08
CA SER A 210 -8.01 5.69 19.70
C SER A 210 -9.02 6.17 18.65
N ASP A 211 -10.31 6.19 19.01
CA ASP A 211 -11.45 6.62 18.20
C ASP A 211 -11.94 8.05 18.49
N ASP A 212 -11.26 8.83 19.33
CA ASP A 212 -11.43 10.30 19.32
C ASP A 212 -10.92 10.81 17.96
N ASN A 213 -11.81 10.72 16.97
CA ASN A 213 -11.76 11.39 15.69
C ASN A 213 -11.81 12.91 15.94
N ALA A 214 -10.78 13.46 16.55
CA ALA A 214 -10.35 14.80 16.20
C ALA A 214 -10.06 14.72 14.70
N ILE A 215 -11.08 15.03 13.88
CA ILE A 215 -10.97 15.13 12.43
C ILE A 215 -9.88 16.16 12.22
N ILE A 216 -8.70 15.69 11.81
CA ILE A 216 -7.60 16.59 11.46
C ILE A 216 -8.12 17.43 10.31
N PRO A 217 -8.29 18.75 10.50
CA PRO A 217 -8.87 19.59 9.47
C PRO A 217 -7.97 19.52 8.23
N SER A 218 -8.60 19.36 7.07
CA SER A 218 -7.85 19.26 5.82
C SER A 218 -7.01 20.52 5.60
N PRO A 219 -5.70 20.41 5.36
CA PRO A 219 -4.81 21.58 5.25
C PRO A 219 -5.14 22.46 4.03
N LEU A 220 -5.80 21.89 3.01
CA LEU A 220 -6.24 22.56 1.80
C LEU A 220 -7.77 22.49 1.68
N PRO A 221 -8.41 23.47 1.01
CA PRO A 221 -9.84 23.42 0.74
C PRO A 221 -10.18 22.39 -0.34
N GLN A 222 -11.43 21.90 -0.34
CA GLN A 222 -11.91 20.92 -1.31
C GLN A 222 -11.76 21.38 -2.77
N SER A 223 -11.88 22.68 -3.02
CA SER A 223 -11.68 23.27 -4.34
C SER A 223 -10.30 23.00 -4.92
N VAL A 224 -9.26 22.88 -4.09
CA VAL A 224 -7.91 22.51 -4.54
C VAL A 224 -7.88 21.03 -4.94
N GLY A 225 -8.55 20.14 -4.20
CA GLY A 225 -8.67 18.72 -4.56
C GLY A 225 -9.36 18.52 -5.91
N TYR A 226 -10.56 19.08 -6.06
CA TYR A 226 -11.27 19.05 -7.34
C TYR A 226 -10.51 19.77 -8.45
N GLY A 227 -9.85 20.89 -8.15
CA GLY A 227 -9.01 21.61 -9.11
C GLY A 227 -7.84 20.76 -9.61
N VAL A 228 -7.09 20.11 -8.74
CA VAL A 228 -5.97 19.26 -9.15
C VAL A 228 -6.46 18.01 -9.88
N VAL A 229 -7.46 17.30 -9.35
CA VAL A 229 -7.94 16.04 -9.94
C VAL A 229 -8.67 16.28 -11.25
N VAL A 230 -9.63 17.21 -11.29
CA VAL A 230 -10.43 17.51 -12.47
C VAL A 230 -9.68 18.47 -13.38
N ALA A 231 -9.36 19.68 -12.93
CA ALA A 231 -8.74 20.66 -13.83
C ALA A 231 -7.32 20.27 -14.25
N GLY A 232 -6.54 19.59 -13.40
CA GLY A 232 -5.26 18.99 -13.79
C GLY A 232 -5.44 17.88 -14.83
N GLY A 233 -6.35 16.93 -14.60
CA GLY A 233 -6.67 15.87 -15.55
C GLY A 233 -7.21 16.40 -16.89
N LEU A 234 -8.09 17.40 -16.81
CA LEU A 234 -8.65 18.11 -17.95
C LEU A 234 -7.62 18.99 -18.64
N ALA A 235 -6.65 19.57 -17.94
CA ALA A 235 -5.56 20.31 -18.55
C ALA A 235 -4.69 19.41 -19.42
N PHE A 236 -4.53 18.12 -19.09
CA PHE A 236 -3.92 17.13 -19.99
C PHE A 236 -4.82 16.76 -21.18
N ALA A 237 -6.15 16.78 -21.00
CA ALA A 237 -7.11 16.35 -22.01
C ALA A 237 -7.60 17.45 -22.99
N PHE A 238 -8.13 18.56 -22.49
CA PHE A 238 -8.88 19.58 -23.25
C PHE A 238 -8.03 20.62 -23.96
N GLY A 239 -6.72 20.45 -24.03
CA GLY A 239 -5.93 21.21 -24.98
C GLY A 239 -6.39 21.03 -26.45
N GLN A 240 -7.13 19.95 -26.75
CA GLN A 240 -7.32 19.43 -28.11
C GLN A 240 -8.25 20.23 -29.01
N ASN A 241 -9.10 21.12 -28.48
CA ASN A 241 -10.17 21.74 -29.29
C ASN A 241 -10.22 23.27 -29.32
N SER A 242 -9.31 23.98 -28.63
CA SER A 242 -9.39 25.45 -28.54
C SER A 242 -8.10 26.14 -28.98
N PHE A 243 -7.84 26.16 -30.29
CA PHE A 243 -6.95 27.17 -30.89
C PHE A 243 -7.70 28.43 -31.37
N HIS A 244 -9.00 28.54 -31.07
CA HIS A 244 -9.76 29.75 -31.28
C HIS A 244 -10.39 30.24 -29.97
N GLN A 245 -9.81 31.34 -29.47
CA GLN A 245 -10.38 32.31 -28.52
C GLN A 245 -10.16 32.06 -27.01
N HIS A 246 -9.27 32.90 -26.45
CA HIS A 246 -9.02 33.28 -25.05
C HIS A 246 -7.91 32.55 -24.25
N PRO A 247 -6.87 33.29 -23.79
CA PRO A 247 -5.88 32.80 -22.83
C PRO A 247 -6.24 33.25 -21.41
N SER A 248 -6.55 32.32 -20.51
CA SER A 248 -6.48 32.55 -19.07
C SER A 248 -5.81 31.36 -18.39
N GLY A 249 -4.95 31.68 -17.43
CA GLY A 249 -3.81 30.85 -17.04
C GLY A 249 -4.18 29.65 -16.16
N PHE A 250 -4.09 28.45 -16.74
CA PHE A 250 -3.62 27.20 -16.11
C PHE A 250 -3.35 26.13 -17.20
N LEU A 251 -2.76 26.55 -18.32
CA LEU A 251 -2.86 25.88 -19.64
C LEU A 251 -1.51 25.53 -20.28
N ILE A 252 -0.43 25.29 -19.52
CA ILE A 252 0.92 25.13 -20.13
C ILE A 252 1.23 23.66 -20.52
N LEU A 253 0.77 22.67 -19.76
CA LEU A 253 1.21 21.27 -19.93
C LEU A 253 0.45 20.50 -21.05
N GLY A 254 -0.88 20.62 -21.14
CA GLY A 254 -1.65 20.03 -22.24
C GLY A 254 -1.36 20.69 -23.59
N ILE A 255 -1.26 22.03 -23.63
CA ILE A 255 -0.80 22.78 -24.80
C ILE A 255 0.59 22.32 -25.24
N GLY A 256 1.49 22.04 -24.29
CA GLY A 256 2.82 21.52 -24.56
C GLY A 256 2.82 20.16 -25.24
N MET A 257 2.03 19.20 -24.77
CA MET A 257 1.98 17.84 -25.32
C MET A 257 1.42 17.76 -26.76
N MET A 258 0.40 18.56 -27.07
CA MET A 258 -0.13 18.64 -28.43
C MET A 258 0.71 19.53 -29.32
N GLY A 259 1.31 20.59 -28.77
CA GLY A 259 2.32 21.37 -29.46
C GLY A 259 3.45 20.46 -29.91
N VAL A 260 3.96 19.60 -29.04
CA VAL A 260 4.94 18.57 -29.39
C VAL A 260 4.39 17.57 -30.40
N THR A 261 3.19 17.00 -30.21
CA THR A 261 2.64 15.99 -31.13
C THR A 261 2.37 16.55 -32.54
N ALA A 262 1.74 17.72 -32.64
CA ALA A 262 1.50 18.43 -33.91
C ALA A 262 2.81 18.85 -34.58
N LEU A 263 3.81 19.23 -33.79
CA LEU A 263 5.15 19.59 -34.24
C LEU A 263 5.94 18.37 -34.71
N LEU A 264 5.88 17.23 -34.01
CA LEU A 264 6.47 15.98 -34.45
C LEU A 264 5.84 15.51 -35.77
N LYS A 265 4.51 15.62 -35.91
CA LYS A 265 3.81 15.34 -37.18
C LYS A 265 4.28 16.26 -38.31
N LYS A 266 4.38 17.57 -38.05
CA LYS A 266 4.78 18.58 -39.05
C LYS A 266 6.28 18.52 -39.42
N THR A 267 7.16 18.23 -38.46
CA THR A 267 8.62 18.36 -38.61
C THR A 267 9.36 17.05 -38.81
N LEU A 268 8.83 15.93 -38.30
CA LEU A 268 9.44 14.60 -38.37
C LEU A 268 8.58 13.57 -39.11
N HIS A 269 7.44 14.00 -39.69
CA HIS A 269 6.48 13.16 -40.40
C HIS A 269 5.97 11.96 -39.58
N GLU A 270 5.92 12.13 -38.25
CA GLU A 270 5.40 11.12 -37.34
C GLU A 270 3.87 11.26 -37.22
N ASP A 271 3.12 10.42 -37.93
CA ASP A 271 1.66 10.44 -37.89
C ASP A 271 1.09 9.44 -36.88
N ASN A 272 0.46 9.95 -35.83
CA ASN A 272 -0.24 9.17 -34.79
C ASN A 272 -1.51 8.47 -35.32
N LEU A 273 -1.94 8.74 -36.55
CA LEU A 273 -3.01 7.99 -37.22
C LEU A 273 -2.55 6.58 -37.66
N LYS A 274 -1.23 6.31 -37.67
CA LYS A 274 -0.68 4.98 -37.96
C LYS A 274 -0.50 4.18 -36.67
N VAL A 275 -0.93 2.92 -36.67
CA VAL A 275 -0.87 2.02 -35.50
C VAL A 275 0.56 1.84 -34.98
N GLU A 276 1.56 1.70 -35.85
CA GLU A 276 2.98 1.55 -35.44
C GLU A 276 3.53 2.79 -34.70
N THR A 277 3.15 3.99 -35.13
CA THR A 277 3.51 5.23 -34.42
C THR A 277 2.76 5.32 -33.10
N PHE A 278 1.45 4.99 -33.12
CA PHE A 278 0.56 5.14 -31.98
C PHE A 278 0.85 4.13 -30.85
N MET A 279 1.17 2.88 -31.17
CA MET A 279 1.28 1.79 -30.20
C MET A 279 2.71 1.45 -29.79
N VAL A 280 3.69 1.63 -30.67
CA VAL A 280 5.10 1.26 -30.39
C VAL A 280 6.11 2.34 -30.78
N ALA A 281 5.66 3.58 -31.00
CA ALA A 281 6.56 4.71 -31.24
C ALA A 281 7.51 4.53 -32.43
N ASN A 282 7.17 3.69 -33.42
CA ASN A 282 8.11 3.26 -34.47
C ASN A 282 9.46 2.74 -33.93
N ARG A 283 9.47 2.21 -32.69
CA ARG A 283 10.63 1.61 -32.02
C ARG A 283 11.85 2.54 -31.93
N SER A 284 11.62 3.86 -31.84
CA SER A 284 12.67 4.88 -31.97
C SER A 284 13.03 5.62 -30.67
N VAL A 285 12.47 5.21 -29.52
CA VAL A 285 12.70 5.91 -28.25
C VAL A 285 14.13 5.69 -27.74
N ARG A 286 14.82 6.77 -27.36
CA ARG A 286 16.24 6.77 -26.93
C ARG A 286 16.42 6.52 -25.44
N THR A 287 17.65 6.18 -25.06
CA THR A 287 18.06 5.77 -23.71
C THR A 287 17.55 6.69 -22.60
N GLY A 288 17.71 8.01 -22.74
CA GLY A 288 17.30 8.94 -21.69
C GLY A 288 15.79 8.89 -21.42
N LEU A 289 14.99 8.96 -22.48
CA LEU A 289 13.52 8.93 -22.34
C LEU A 289 13.02 7.55 -21.88
N VAL A 290 13.67 6.46 -22.31
CA VAL A 290 13.40 5.12 -21.77
C VAL A 290 13.69 5.06 -20.28
N ALA A 291 14.86 5.54 -19.82
CA ALA A 291 15.22 5.51 -18.41
C ALA A 291 14.21 6.29 -17.54
N SER A 292 13.82 7.48 -17.98
CA SER A 292 12.81 8.29 -17.28
C SER A 292 11.44 7.62 -17.27
N ALA A 293 10.97 7.11 -18.42
CA ALA A 293 9.69 6.42 -18.50
C ALA A 293 9.65 5.11 -17.69
N VAL A 294 10.78 4.41 -17.57
CA VAL A 294 10.90 3.24 -16.69
C VAL A 294 10.77 3.66 -15.23
N VAL A 295 11.44 4.72 -14.78
CA VAL A 295 11.25 5.25 -13.41
C VAL A 295 9.79 5.65 -13.17
N SER A 296 9.17 6.35 -14.13
CA SER A 296 7.77 6.78 -14.05
C SER A 296 6.80 5.62 -13.87
N SER A 297 7.03 4.51 -14.57
CA SER A 297 6.22 3.29 -14.45
C SER A 297 6.18 2.70 -13.04
N TRP A 298 7.14 3.04 -12.19
CA TRP A 298 7.28 2.55 -10.82
C TRP A 298 7.03 3.58 -9.74
N LEU A 299 7.00 4.86 -10.09
CA LEU A 299 6.63 5.93 -9.18
C LEU A 299 5.13 5.95 -8.99
N TRP A 300 4.63 4.89 -8.38
CA TRP A 300 3.25 4.74 -7.97
C TRP A 300 2.95 5.71 -6.84
N SER A 301 1.70 6.18 -6.75
CA SER A 301 1.22 6.90 -5.57
C SER A 301 1.54 6.09 -4.31
N THR A 302 1.20 4.81 -4.32
CA THR A 302 1.54 3.88 -3.23
C THR A 302 3.04 3.68 -3.06
N ALA A 303 3.90 3.78 -4.08
CA ALA A 303 5.34 3.64 -3.84
C ALA A 303 5.92 4.79 -3.01
N LEU A 304 5.46 6.02 -3.25
CA LEU A 304 5.87 7.19 -2.46
C LEU A 304 5.34 7.11 -1.03
N LEU A 305 4.10 6.65 -0.86
CA LEU A 305 3.45 6.54 0.45
C LEU A 305 3.97 5.34 1.25
N SER A 306 4.06 4.17 0.62
CA SER A 306 4.44 2.92 1.24
C SER A 306 5.89 2.93 1.71
N CYS A 307 6.82 3.61 1.03
CA CYS A 307 8.21 3.67 1.51
C CYS A 307 8.35 4.42 2.84
N VAL A 308 7.51 5.43 3.08
CA VAL A 308 7.42 6.13 4.37
C VAL A 308 6.67 5.27 5.40
N LEU A 309 5.54 4.66 5.00
CA LEU A 309 4.78 3.72 5.84
C LEU A 309 5.66 2.61 6.42
N VAL A 310 6.40 1.88 5.59
CA VAL A 310 7.23 0.76 6.08
C VAL A 310 8.42 1.23 6.90
N THR A 311 8.87 2.48 6.70
CA THR A 311 9.92 3.06 7.55
C THR A 311 9.36 3.45 8.92
N TYR A 312 8.13 3.97 8.96
CA TYR A 312 7.42 4.20 10.21
C TYR A 312 7.18 2.88 10.95
N SER A 313 6.75 1.82 10.26
CA SER A 313 6.43 0.54 10.88
C SER A 313 7.65 -0.30 11.28
N TYR A 314 8.75 -0.26 10.51
CA TYR A 314 9.88 -1.19 10.66
C TYR A 314 11.22 -0.50 10.93
N GLY A 315 11.25 0.83 11.01
CA GLY A 315 12.47 1.62 11.13
C GLY A 315 13.26 1.71 9.83
N ILE A 316 14.56 1.98 9.94
CA ILE A 316 15.43 2.37 8.81
C ILE A 316 15.54 1.31 7.71
N SER A 317 15.31 0.05 8.08
CA SER A 317 15.32 -1.07 7.15
C SER A 317 14.22 -0.96 6.08
N GLY A 318 13.06 -0.38 6.41
CA GLY A 318 11.89 -0.34 5.55
C GLY A 318 12.14 0.34 4.21
N ALA A 319 12.60 1.60 4.22
CA ALA A 319 12.89 2.36 2.99
C ALA A 319 13.94 1.69 2.11
N PHE A 320 14.98 1.11 2.71
CA PHE A 320 16.04 0.43 1.97
C PHE A 320 15.51 -0.80 1.25
N TRP A 321 14.81 -1.67 1.98
CA TRP A 321 14.20 -2.87 1.39
C TRP A 321 13.18 -2.52 0.31
N TYR A 322 12.46 -1.40 0.49
CA TYR A 322 11.55 -0.89 -0.53
C TYR A 322 12.27 -0.60 -1.85
N GLY A 323 13.30 0.24 -1.80
CA GLY A 323 14.09 0.58 -2.98
C GLY A 323 14.78 -0.64 -3.60
N ALA A 324 15.38 -1.49 -2.77
CA ALA A 324 16.12 -2.66 -3.21
C ALA A 324 15.23 -3.69 -3.92
N GLY A 325 14.01 -3.90 -3.41
CA GLY A 325 13.02 -4.80 -4.00
C GLY A 325 12.57 -4.37 -5.40
N CYS A 326 12.37 -3.08 -5.63
CA CYS A 326 11.96 -2.59 -6.96
C CYS A 326 13.13 -2.52 -7.94
N SER A 327 14.28 -1.97 -7.51
CA SER A 327 15.44 -1.73 -8.37
C SER A 327 15.95 -3.00 -9.04
N THR A 328 16.00 -4.11 -8.29
CA THR A 328 16.46 -5.42 -8.79
C THR A 328 15.58 -5.96 -9.90
N VAL A 329 14.25 -5.88 -9.74
CA VAL A 329 13.29 -6.37 -10.75
C VAL A 329 13.31 -5.48 -12.00
N ILE A 330 13.45 -4.16 -11.86
CA ILE A 330 13.59 -3.23 -13.01
C ILE A 330 14.78 -3.61 -13.89
N VAL A 331 15.95 -3.78 -13.26
CA VAL A 331 17.18 -4.09 -13.99
C VAL A 331 17.09 -5.50 -14.60
N PHE A 332 16.51 -6.47 -13.88
CA PHE A 332 16.23 -7.80 -14.42
C PHE A 332 15.31 -7.76 -15.63
N PHE A 333 14.27 -6.94 -15.62
CA PHE A 333 13.38 -6.80 -16.77
C PHE A 333 14.12 -6.29 -18.02
N GLY A 334 15.14 -5.43 -17.85
CA GLY A 334 16.00 -5.01 -18.97
C GLY A 334 16.63 -6.18 -19.73
N TYR A 335 16.99 -7.27 -19.03
CA TYR A 335 17.43 -8.52 -19.67
C TYR A 335 16.27 -9.18 -20.43
N LEU A 336 15.12 -9.37 -19.78
CA LEU A 336 13.96 -10.02 -20.38
C LEU A 336 13.45 -9.29 -21.62
N GLY A 337 13.31 -7.97 -21.55
CA GLY A 337 12.88 -7.11 -22.66
C GLY A 337 13.84 -7.16 -23.85
N THR A 338 15.16 -7.10 -23.60
CA THR A 338 16.18 -7.20 -24.66
C THR A 338 16.14 -8.56 -25.35
N VAL A 339 15.99 -9.61 -24.56
CA VAL A 339 15.98 -11.00 -25.00
C VAL A 339 14.67 -11.34 -25.74
N CYS A 340 13.54 -10.76 -25.33
CA CYS A 340 12.25 -10.90 -25.99
C CYS A 340 12.22 -10.13 -27.32
N LYS A 341 12.57 -8.83 -27.31
CA LYS A 341 12.66 -7.99 -28.52
C LYS A 341 13.62 -8.56 -29.55
N GLY A 342 14.70 -9.16 -29.08
CA GLY A 342 15.67 -9.84 -29.93
C GLY A 342 15.16 -11.11 -30.62
N ARG A 343 14.07 -11.71 -30.13
CA ARG A 343 13.42 -12.88 -30.75
C ARG A 343 12.21 -12.47 -31.59
N VAL A 344 11.42 -11.53 -31.09
CA VAL A 344 10.19 -11.05 -31.74
C VAL A 344 10.24 -9.51 -31.80
N PRO A 345 10.98 -8.92 -32.75
CA PRO A 345 11.13 -7.47 -32.82
C PRO A 345 9.82 -6.73 -33.15
N GLU A 346 8.93 -7.41 -33.88
CA GLU A 346 7.66 -6.86 -34.37
C GLU A 346 6.50 -6.97 -33.39
N ALA A 347 6.66 -7.67 -32.26
CA ALA A 347 5.59 -7.83 -31.27
C ALA A 347 5.14 -6.49 -30.68
N HIS A 348 3.84 -6.39 -30.40
CA HIS A 348 3.24 -5.28 -29.66
C HIS A 348 3.01 -5.68 -28.20
N THR A 349 2.57 -6.91 -27.95
CA THR A 349 2.37 -7.45 -26.60
C THR A 349 3.16 -8.73 -26.38
N ILE A 350 3.39 -9.07 -25.11
CA ILE A 350 4.02 -10.35 -24.77
C ILE A 350 3.06 -11.54 -24.99
N LEU A 351 1.76 -11.29 -24.99
CA LEU A 351 0.74 -12.32 -25.14
C LEU A 351 0.68 -12.86 -26.58
N GLU A 352 0.99 -12.03 -27.57
CA GLU A 352 1.22 -12.47 -28.96
C GLU A 352 2.33 -13.53 -29.06
N VAL A 353 3.42 -13.35 -28.30
CA VAL A 353 4.55 -14.31 -28.25
C VAL A 353 4.09 -15.64 -27.66
N ILE A 354 3.24 -15.61 -26.63
CA ILE A 354 2.66 -16.82 -26.01
C ILE A 354 1.74 -17.52 -27.01
N ARG A 355 0.92 -16.77 -27.75
CA ARG A 355 0.02 -17.30 -28.77
C ARG A 355 0.79 -18.00 -29.88
N ILE A 356 1.82 -17.38 -30.44
CA ILE A 356 2.62 -17.99 -31.51
C ILE A 356 3.26 -19.28 -30.99
N ARG A 357 3.83 -19.26 -29.78
CA ARG A 357 4.56 -20.41 -29.24
C ARG A 357 3.66 -21.58 -28.81
N TYR A 358 2.51 -21.31 -28.20
CA TYR A 358 1.69 -22.34 -27.53
C TYR A 358 0.24 -22.40 -27.99
N GLY A 359 -0.18 -21.48 -28.86
CA GLY A 359 -1.53 -21.39 -29.40
C GLY A 359 -2.58 -20.78 -28.46
N THR A 360 -3.82 -20.85 -28.89
CA THR A 360 -4.98 -20.13 -28.35
C THR A 360 -5.27 -20.35 -26.87
N VAL A 361 -5.12 -21.57 -26.35
CA VAL A 361 -5.45 -21.88 -24.94
C VAL A 361 -4.46 -21.21 -23.98
N ALA A 362 -3.16 -21.26 -24.32
CA ALA A 362 -2.14 -20.57 -23.54
C ALA A 362 -2.33 -19.07 -23.61
N HIS A 363 -2.67 -18.56 -24.80
CA HIS A 363 -2.96 -17.15 -24.99
C HIS A 363 -4.04 -16.66 -24.03
N HIS A 364 -5.26 -17.23 -24.06
CA HIS A 364 -6.34 -16.84 -23.15
C HIS A 364 -5.98 -16.96 -21.67
N SER A 365 -5.22 -18.00 -21.31
CA SER A 365 -4.79 -18.22 -19.92
C SER A 365 -3.91 -17.08 -19.42
N PHE A 366 -2.91 -16.67 -20.20
CA PHE A 366 -2.02 -15.57 -19.81
C PHE A 366 -2.67 -14.20 -20.00
N THR A 367 -3.59 -14.04 -20.95
CA THR A 367 -4.43 -12.84 -21.06
C THR A 367 -5.22 -12.60 -19.78
N PHE A 368 -5.86 -13.65 -19.23
CA PHE A 368 -6.57 -13.56 -17.96
C PHE A 368 -5.64 -13.13 -16.81
N LEU A 369 -4.50 -13.80 -16.65
CA LEU A 369 -3.54 -13.47 -15.58
C LEU A 369 -2.97 -12.05 -15.71
N ALA A 370 -2.67 -11.59 -16.93
CA ALA A 370 -2.20 -10.24 -17.19
C ALA A 370 -3.26 -9.19 -16.85
N VAL A 371 -4.50 -9.36 -17.32
CA VAL A 371 -5.60 -8.42 -17.02
C VAL A 371 -5.87 -8.34 -15.50
N VAL A 372 -5.86 -9.47 -14.79
CA VAL A 372 -6.02 -9.49 -13.33
C VAL A 372 -4.87 -8.75 -12.63
N ASN A 373 -3.62 -9.00 -13.03
CA ASN A 373 -2.46 -8.29 -12.50
C ASN A 373 -2.56 -6.77 -12.71
N ASN A 374 -2.83 -6.33 -13.95
CA ASN A 374 -2.98 -4.91 -14.28
C ASN A 374 -4.15 -4.26 -13.53
N LEU A 375 -5.28 -4.96 -13.34
CA LEU A 375 -6.41 -4.47 -12.54
C LEU A 375 -6.04 -4.28 -11.06
N LEU A 376 -5.42 -5.28 -10.42
CA LEU A 376 -5.04 -5.19 -9.01
C LEU A 376 -3.98 -4.12 -8.75
N ASN A 377 -2.99 -3.98 -9.64
CA ASN A 377 -2.03 -2.89 -9.59
C ASN A 377 -2.76 -1.54 -9.66
N THR A 378 -3.69 -1.39 -10.60
CA THR A 378 -4.47 -0.15 -10.76
C THR A 378 -5.29 0.17 -9.50
N ILE A 379 -5.95 -0.82 -8.89
CA ILE A 379 -6.75 -0.65 -7.67
C ILE A 379 -5.88 -0.14 -6.52
N ASN A 380 -4.74 -0.81 -6.26
CA ASN A 380 -3.81 -0.42 -5.19
C ASN A 380 -3.43 1.06 -5.28
N MET A 381 -3.22 1.54 -6.50
CA MET A 381 -2.73 2.90 -6.76
C MET A 381 -3.81 3.98 -6.62
N ILE A 382 -5.02 3.71 -7.12
CA ILE A 382 -6.15 4.62 -6.95
C ILE A 382 -6.50 4.72 -5.45
N LEU A 383 -6.49 3.59 -4.73
CA LEU A 383 -6.82 3.53 -3.31
C LEU A 383 -5.88 4.43 -2.47
N GLY A 384 -4.55 4.28 -2.65
CA GLY A 384 -3.57 5.12 -1.96
C GLY A 384 -3.65 6.60 -2.36
N ALA A 385 -3.86 6.90 -3.65
CA ALA A 385 -4.00 8.28 -4.11
C ALA A 385 -5.27 8.95 -3.56
N SER A 386 -6.40 8.25 -3.57
CA SER A 386 -7.68 8.77 -3.09
C SER A 386 -7.67 9.03 -1.59
N ALA A 387 -7.05 8.15 -0.78
CA ALA A 387 -6.90 8.37 0.65
C ALA A 387 -6.13 9.68 0.94
N VAL A 388 -4.98 9.89 0.29
CA VAL A 388 -4.14 11.09 0.51
C VAL A 388 -4.80 12.37 -0.01
N ILE A 389 -5.43 12.33 -1.18
CA ILE A 389 -6.13 13.50 -1.73
C ILE A 389 -7.30 13.90 -0.82
N SER A 390 -8.06 12.92 -0.33
CA SER A 390 -9.15 13.16 0.61
C SER A 390 -8.65 13.75 1.92
N PHE A 391 -7.57 13.21 2.48
CA PHE A 391 -6.96 13.76 3.68
C PHE A 391 -6.49 15.21 3.48
N LEU A 392 -5.73 15.49 2.42
CA LEU A 392 -5.10 16.79 2.20
C LEU A 392 -6.11 17.90 1.88
N THR A 393 -7.23 17.56 1.25
CA THR A 393 -8.14 18.56 0.66
C THR A 393 -9.57 18.50 1.20
N GLY A 394 -9.93 17.43 1.93
CA GLY A 394 -11.31 17.15 2.33
C GLY A 394 -12.21 16.71 1.17
N MET A 395 -11.65 16.47 -0.03
CA MET A 395 -12.40 15.93 -1.18
C MET A 395 -12.97 14.55 -0.83
N HIS A 396 -14.22 14.28 -1.17
CA HIS A 396 -14.84 13.00 -0.87
C HIS A 396 -14.06 11.84 -1.53
N ILE A 397 -13.78 10.78 -0.79
CA ILE A 397 -12.91 9.68 -1.24
C ILE A 397 -13.44 8.99 -2.50
N MET A 398 -14.76 8.81 -2.59
CA MET A 398 -15.37 8.25 -3.81
C MET A 398 -15.26 9.21 -4.99
N ALA A 399 -15.35 10.53 -4.77
CA ALA A 399 -15.15 11.48 -5.84
C ALA A 399 -13.70 11.42 -6.35
N SER A 400 -12.72 11.30 -5.45
CA SER A 400 -11.32 11.11 -5.84
C SER A 400 -11.14 9.81 -6.64
N THR A 401 -11.75 8.72 -6.19
CA THR A 401 -11.66 7.39 -6.81
C THR A 401 -12.16 7.37 -8.26
N PHE A 402 -13.28 8.05 -8.55
CA PHE A 402 -13.86 8.07 -9.90
C PHE A 402 -13.30 9.18 -10.80
N LEU A 403 -12.91 10.33 -10.24
CA LEU A 403 -12.42 11.46 -11.05
C LEU A 403 -10.94 11.32 -11.43
N LEU A 404 -10.13 10.60 -10.66
CA LEU A 404 -8.73 10.34 -10.99
C LEU A 404 -8.56 9.62 -12.34
N PRO A 405 -9.22 8.47 -12.61
CA PRO A 405 -9.13 7.81 -13.91
C PRO A 405 -9.71 8.64 -15.06
N LEU A 406 -10.73 9.49 -14.79
CA LEU A 406 -11.41 10.26 -15.84
C LEU A 406 -10.44 11.17 -16.62
N GLY A 407 -9.62 11.95 -15.92
CA GLY A 407 -8.63 12.81 -16.56
C GLY A 407 -7.63 12.00 -17.40
N VAL A 408 -7.23 10.85 -16.89
CA VAL A 408 -6.27 9.95 -17.54
C VAL A 408 -6.83 9.32 -18.81
N VAL A 409 -8.07 8.83 -18.75
CA VAL A 409 -8.81 8.29 -19.89
C VAL A 409 -8.84 9.33 -21.01
N LEU A 410 -9.23 10.57 -20.70
CA LEU A 410 -9.41 11.60 -21.72
C LEU A 410 -8.11 11.97 -22.46
N TYR A 411 -6.97 12.09 -21.78
CA TYR A 411 -5.71 12.40 -22.48
C TYR A 411 -5.09 11.17 -23.18
N THR A 412 -5.31 9.97 -22.65
CA THR A 412 -4.79 8.72 -23.23
C THR A 412 -5.45 8.41 -24.57
N LEU A 413 -6.73 8.80 -24.75
CA LEU A 413 -7.46 8.65 -26.01
C LEU A 413 -6.84 9.41 -27.20
N VAL A 414 -5.91 10.33 -26.98
CA VAL A 414 -5.39 11.19 -28.07
C VAL A 414 -3.87 11.19 -28.20
N GLY A 415 -3.14 10.89 -27.13
CA GLY A 415 -1.68 11.04 -27.11
C GLY A 415 -0.91 9.98 -27.91
N GLY A 416 -1.35 8.71 -27.92
CA GLY A 416 -0.51 7.59 -28.36
C GLY A 416 0.73 7.38 -27.47
N ILE A 417 1.46 6.28 -27.67
CA ILE A 417 2.52 5.83 -26.75
C ILE A 417 3.71 6.82 -26.66
N LYS A 418 4.09 7.50 -27.76
CA LYS A 418 5.18 8.52 -27.71
C LYS A 418 4.81 9.69 -26.81
N ALA A 419 3.56 10.13 -26.85
CA ALA A 419 3.09 11.15 -25.94
C ALA A 419 3.12 10.62 -24.50
N THR A 420 2.76 9.35 -24.27
CA THR A 420 2.87 8.71 -22.96
C THR A 420 4.30 8.73 -22.42
N PHE A 421 5.31 8.44 -23.25
CA PHE A 421 6.73 8.54 -22.85
C PHE A 421 7.13 9.95 -22.41
N LEU A 422 6.62 10.98 -23.08
CA LEU A 422 6.92 12.37 -22.75
C LEU A 422 6.14 12.85 -21.52
N THR A 423 4.88 12.44 -21.34
CA THR A 423 4.15 12.71 -20.10
C THR A 423 4.80 12.01 -18.91
N ASP A 424 5.25 10.77 -19.08
CA ASP A 424 5.99 10.03 -18.04
C ASP A 424 7.27 10.76 -17.63
N TYR A 425 8.00 11.31 -18.61
CA TYR A 425 9.15 12.14 -18.32
C TYR A 425 8.78 13.39 -17.48
N ILE A 426 7.71 14.09 -17.84
CA ILE A 426 7.24 15.27 -17.09
C ILE A 426 6.82 14.87 -15.67
N HIS A 427 6.02 13.80 -15.51
CA HIS A 427 5.60 13.30 -14.21
C HIS A 427 6.80 12.97 -13.33
N THR A 428 7.75 12.19 -13.86
CA THR A 428 8.99 11.82 -13.16
C THR A 428 9.79 13.05 -12.76
N PHE A 429 9.96 14.01 -13.67
CA PHE A 429 10.75 15.22 -13.41
C PHE A 429 10.14 16.08 -12.30
N VAL A 430 8.82 16.27 -12.30
CA VAL A 430 8.10 17.00 -11.25
C VAL A 430 8.23 16.27 -9.91
N ILE A 431 8.01 14.95 -9.88
CA ILE A 431 8.13 14.15 -8.64
C ILE A 431 9.55 14.23 -8.07
N LEU A 432 10.59 14.20 -8.92
CA LEU A 432 11.98 14.28 -8.47
C LEU A 432 12.33 15.66 -7.90
N ILE A 433 11.89 16.74 -8.54
CA ILE A 433 12.08 18.10 -8.00
C ILE A 433 11.41 18.22 -6.62
N LEU A 434 10.17 17.76 -6.50
CA LEU A 434 9.42 17.79 -5.24
C LEU A 434 10.04 16.88 -4.17
N SER A 435 10.59 15.72 -4.55
CA SER A 435 11.28 14.81 -3.64
C SER A 435 12.60 15.41 -3.12
N CYS A 436 13.42 16.00 -4.00
CA CYS A 436 14.63 16.72 -3.60
C CYS A 436 14.31 17.90 -2.68
N TRP A 437 13.28 18.68 -3.02
CA TRP A 437 12.84 19.80 -2.22
C TRP A 437 12.32 19.35 -0.85
N LEU A 438 11.43 18.35 -0.80
CA LEU A 438 10.80 17.89 0.45
C LEU A 438 11.83 17.29 1.40
N THR A 439 12.72 16.42 0.90
CA THR A 439 13.78 15.83 1.73
C THR A 439 14.73 16.89 2.31
N ALA A 440 15.13 17.89 1.52
CA ALA A 440 15.90 19.02 2.02
C ALA A 440 15.10 19.86 3.03
N LYS A 441 13.82 20.13 2.75
CA LYS A 441 12.95 20.95 3.62
C LYS A 441 12.70 20.29 4.97
N VAL A 442 12.55 18.96 5.03
CA VAL A 442 12.43 18.20 6.28
C VAL A 442 13.67 18.42 7.15
N ILE A 443 14.86 18.17 6.59
CA ILE A 443 16.14 18.30 7.31
C ILE A 443 16.39 19.73 7.80
N MET A 444 16.04 20.73 6.99
CA MET A 444 16.27 22.15 7.28
C MET A 444 15.11 22.83 8.04
N SER A 445 14.08 22.09 8.42
CA SER A 445 12.94 22.66 9.16
C SER A 445 13.34 23.04 10.58
N ASP A 446 12.75 24.09 11.16
CA ASP A 446 13.10 24.52 12.53
C ASP A 446 12.78 23.43 13.57
N SER A 447 11.82 22.55 13.27
CA SER A 447 11.45 21.41 14.11
C SER A 447 12.49 20.29 14.13
N ILE A 448 13.38 20.21 13.13
CA ILE A 448 14.43 19.17 13.02
C ILE A 448 15.84 19.80 13.07
N GLY A 449 16.09 20.80 12.24
CA GLY A 449 17.31 21.63 12.23
C GLY A 449 18.51 21.02 11.49
N SER A 450 18.76 19.72 11.62
CA SER A 450 19.87 19.05 10.91
C SER A 450 19.71 17.53 10.83
N ILE A 451 20.54 16.87 10.02
CA ILE A 451 20.59 15.40 9.94
C ILE A 451 20.93 14.77 11.30
N GLY A 452 21.87 15.37 12.03
CA GLY A 452 22.25 14.89 13.35
C GLY A 452 21.14 15.09 14.39
N ALA A 453 20.38 16.17 14.31
CA ALA A 453 19.26 16.41 15.20
C ALA A 453 18.06 15.50 14.87
N LEU A 454 17.85 15.13 13.60
CA LEU A 454 16.89 14.09 13.23
C LEU A 454 17.20 12.75 13.90
N TYR A 455 18.49 12.36 13.94
CA TYR A 455 18.92 11.17 14.69
C TYR A 455 18.54 11.26 16.17
N ASP A 456 18.80 12.41 16.80
CA ASP A 456 18.53 12.60 18.23
C ASP A 456 17.01 12.52 18.52
N LEU A 457 16.18 13.08 17.64
CA LEU A 457 14.71 12.97 17.72
C LEU A 457 14.24 11.52 17.61
N VAL A 458 14.77 10.76 16.65
CA VAL A 458 14.41 9.33 16.48
C VAL A 458 14.84 8.50 17.68
N VAL A 459 16.03 8.76 18.23
CA VAL A 459 16.50 8.07 19.44
C VAL A 459 15.60 8.40 20.64
N ALA A 460 15.18 9.66 20.79
CA ALA A 460 14.27 10.07 21.85
C ALA A 460 12.88 9.43 21.70
N ALA A 461 12.41 9.21 20.46
CA ALA A 461 11.13 8.57 20.17
C ALA A 461 11.18 7.02 20.24
N GLN A 462 12.37 6.42 20.32
CA GLN A 462 12.54 4.97 20.16
C GLN A 462 11.77 4.15 21.20
N ASP A 463 11.72 4.60 22.46
CA ASP A 463 11.04 3.86 23.53
C ASP A 463 9.51 3.84 23.32
N ALA A 464 8.95 4.88 22.70
CA ALA A 464 7.52 4.97 22.36
C ALA A 464 7.15 4.18 21.09
N HIS A 465 8.13 3.93 20.22
CA HIS A 465 7.95 3.28 18.92
C HIS A 465 8.81 2.01 18.77
N ALA A 466 9.12 1.32 19.87
CA ALA A 466 9.92 0.11 19.83
C ALA A 466 9.24 -0.95 18.96
N VAL A 467 9.97 -1.50 17.99
CA VAL A 467 9.43 -2.48 17.04
C VAL A 467 9.82 -3.89 17.45
N ASP A 468 8.83 -4.72 17.76
CA ASP A 468 9.05 -6.13 18.07
C ASP A 468 9.71 -6.87 16.90
N GLY A 469 10.78 -7.61 17.20
CA GLY A 469 11.60 -8.30 16.19
C GLY A 469 12.71 -7.46 15.57
N ASN A 470 12.84 -6.17 15.92
CA ASN A 470 14.06 -5.42 15.65
C ASN A 470 15.13 -5.72 16.70
N PHE A 471 16.41 -5.71 16.34
CA PHE A 471 17.50 -5.91 17.32
C PHE A 471 17.44 -4.83 18.41
N LYS A 472 17.20 -5.27 19.66
CA LYS A 472 16.92 -4.42 20.83
C LYS A 472 15.75 -3.44 20.63
N GLY A 473 14.78 -3.77 19.78
CA GLY A 473 13.65 -2.90 19.45
C GLY A 473 14.03 -1.63 18.67
N SER A 474 15.27 -1.54 18.18
CA SER A 474 15.78 -0.28 17.63
C SER A 474 15.16 0.09 16.28
N LEU A 475 14.87 1.38 16.09
CA LEU A 475 14.42 1.94 14.81
C LEU A 475 15.58 2.12 13.82
N LEU A 476 16.82 2.04 14.29
CA LEU A 476 18.03 2.40 13.57
C LEU A 476 18.90 1.17 13.26
N THR A 477 18.27 0.03 12.94
CA THR A 477 18.96 -1.21 12.56
C THR A 477 18.42 -1.80 11.27
N MET A 478 19.31 -2.44 10.51
CA MET A 478 18.90 -3.32 9.39
C MET A 478 18.36 -4.66 9.88
N THR A 479 18.62 -5.02 11.14
CA THR A 479 18.21 -6.28 11.77
C THR A 479 16.74 -6.18 12.21
N SER A 480 15.85 -6.14 11.23
CA SER A 480 14.40 -6.07 11.41
C SER A 480 13.74 -7.33 10.85
N GLN A 481 13.09 -8.10 11.71
CA GLN A 481 12.39 -9.32 11.30
C GLN A 481 11.22 -9.03 10.36
N GLN A 482 10.31 -8.12 10.75
CA GLN A 482 9.18 -7.72 9.91
C GLN A 482 9.64 -6.98 8.64
N GLY A 483 10.69 -6.14 8.74
CA GLY A 483 11.29 -5.49 7.59
C GLY A 483 11.83 -6.49 6.56
N LEU A 484 12.42 -7.61 7.01
CA LEU A 484 12.88 -8.68 6.11
C LEU A 484 11.72 -9.46 5.48
N TYR A 485 10.66 -9.75 6.24
CA TYR A 485 9.45 -10.38 5.68
C TYR A 485 8.80 -9.50 4.62
N PHE A 486 8.67 -8.21 4.91
CA PHE A 486 8.23 -7.21 3.94
C PHE A 486 9.13 -7.17 2.70
N ALA A 487 10.46 -7.22 2.87
CA ALA A 487 11.40 -7.24 1.75
C ALA A 487 11.10 -8.42 0.81
N ILE A 488 10.87 -9.62 1.36
CA ILE A 488 10.55 -10.84 0.59
C ILE A 488 9.21 -10.68 -0.14
N ILE A 489 8.17 -10.19 0.55
CA ILE A 489 6.86 -9.91 -0.06
C ILE A 489 7.03 -8.95 -1.23
N LEU A 490 7.73 -7.83 -1.02
CA LEU A 490 7.87 -6.80 -2.02
C LEU A 490 8.67 -7.31 -3.23
N LEU A 491 9.80 -7.99 -3.02
CA LEU A 491 10.59 -8.56 -4.11
C LEU A 491 9.76 -9.53 -4.95
N THR A 492 9.11 -10.49 -4.29
CA THR A 492 8.32 -11.52 -4.99
C THR A 492 7.13 -10.90 -5.71
N SER A 493 6.38 -10.01 -5.07
CA SER A 493 5.23 -9.32 -5.67
C SER A 493 5.62 -8.45 -6.86
N ASN A 494 6.77 -7.77 -6.77
CA ASN A 494 7.29 -6.94 -7.85
C ASN A 494 7.64 -7.74 -9.11
N PHE A 495 8.09 -8.99 -8.98
CA PHE A 495 8.25 -9.87 -10.14
C PHE A 495 6.92 -10.08 -10.87
N GLY A 496 5.83 -10.30 -10.14
CA GLY A 496 4.46 -10.34 -10.68
C GLY A 496 4.06 -9.03 -11.35
N ALA A 497 4.18 -7.93 -10.62
CA ALA A 497 3.76 -6.60 -11.07
C ALA A 497 4.44 -6.15 -12.38
N VAL A 498 5.63 -6.67 -12.70
CA VAL A 498 6.42 -6.25 -13.87
C VAL A 498 6.33 -7.25 -15.00
N ILE A 499 6.54 -8.54 -14.71
CA ILE A 499 6.67 -9.56 -15.75
C ILE A 499 5.31 -9.93 -16.31
N MET A 500 4.25 -9.85 -15.50
CA MET A 500 2.89 -10.07 -15.99
C MET A 500 2.24 -8.80 -16.55
N ASP A 501 2.91 -7.65 -16.48
CA ASP A 501 2.37 -6.38 -16.97
C ASP A 501 2.86 -6.08 -18.40
N THR A 502 1.90 -6.03 -19.32
CA THR A 502 2.14 -5.74 -20.74
C THR A 502 2.71 -4.32 -20.95
N GLY A 503 2.45 -3.38 -20.04
CA GLY A 503 2.95 -2.00 -20.09
C GLY A 503 4.48 -1.91 -20.12
N TYR A 504 5.18 -2.80 -19.40
CA TYR A 504 6.64 -2.83 -19.43
C TYR A 504 7.17 -3.38 -20.75
N PHE A 505 6.52 -4.39 -21.32
CA PHE A 505 6.89 -4.92 -22.63
C PHE A 505 6.67 -3.89 -23.74
N LEU A 506 5.56 -3.13 -23.69
CA LEU A 506 5.31 -2.02 -24.62
C LEU A 506 6.46 -1.01 -24.63
N LYS A 507 6.98 -0.64 -23.45
CA LYS A 507 8.13 0.28 -23.34
C LYS A 507 9.41 -0.31 -23.93
N ALA A 508 9.69 -1.58 -23.67
CA ALA A 508 10.84 -2.28 -24.26
C ALA A 508 10.73 -2.44 -25.79
N PHE A 509 9.53 -2.69 -26.31
CA PHE A 509 9.28 -2.76 -27.75
C PHE A 509 9.36 -1.38 -28.41
N ALA A 510 8.92 -0.32 -27.74
CA ALA A 510 9.02 1.06 -28.24
C ALA A 510 10.45 1.66 -28.20
N ALA A 511 11.32 1.16 -27.33
CA ALA A 511 12.72 1.58 -27.27
C ALA A 511 13.53 1.14 -28.50
N SER A 512 14.54 1.91 -28.90
CA SER A 512 15.49 1.42 -29.90
C SER A 512 16.32 0.25 -29.32
N PRO A 513 16.81 -0.71 -30.14
CA PRO A 513 17.54 -1.88 -29.63
C PRO A 513 18.75 -1.55 -28.75
N SER A 514 19.45 -0.45 -29.04
CA SER A 514 20.59 0.02 -28.24
C SER A 514 20.19 0.79 -26.97
N ALA A 515 18.92 1.21 -26.86
CA ALA A 515 18.40 1.97 -25.72
C ALA A 515 17.78 1.10 -24.63
N VAL A 516 17.36 -0.15 -24.93
CA VAL A 516 16.68 -1.02 -23.95
C VAL A 516 17.54 -1.24 -22.71
N VAL A 517 18.71 -1.87 -22.86
CA VAL A 517 19.56 -2.21 -21.71
C VAL A 517 19.98 -0.98 -20.89
N PRO A 518 20.63 0.06 -21.48
CA PRO A 518 21.04 1.20 -20.69
C PRO A 518 19.84 2.00 -20.13
N GLY A 519 18.71 2.04 -20.83
CA GLY A 519 17.48 2.67 -20.33
C GLY A 519 16.97 2.01 -19.05
N TYR A 520 16.81 0.68 -19.04
CA TYR A 520 16.35 -0.06 -17.86
C TYR A 520 17.40 -0.11 -16.73
N VAL A 521 18.69 -0.18 -17.05
CA VAL A 521 19.77 -0.16 -16.04
C VAL A 521 19.82 1.20 -15.34
N VAL A 522 19.91 2.30 -16.11
CA VAL A 522 19.94 3.65 -15.54
C VAL A 522 18.64 3.93 -14.79
N GLY A 523 17.48 3.56 -15.37
CA GLY A 523 16.18 3.72 -14.72
C GLY A 523 16.09 2.95 -13.39
N GLY A 524 16.47 1.67 -13.36
CA GLY A 524 16.40 0.83 -12.15
C GLY A 524 17.34 1.28 -11.03
N ILE A 525 18.57 1.69 -11.36
CA ILE A 525 19.53 2.25 -10.40
C ILE A 525 19.06 3.63 -9.90
N SER A 526 18.47 4.43 -10.79
CA SER A 526 17.93 5.75 -10.45
C SER A 526 16.69 5.65 -9.56
N TYR A 527 15.83 4.65 -9.79
CA TYR A 527 14.63 4.44 -9.00
C TYR A 527 14.96 4.18 -7.53
N PHE A 528 16.00 3.38 -7.24
CA PHE A 528 16.40 3.01 -5.87
C PHE A 528 16.49 4.20 -4.91
N SER A 529 17.05 5.32 -5.37
CA SER A 529 17.31 6.49 -4.52
C SER A 529 16.05 7.20 -4.05
N ILE A 530 14.95 7.09 -4.81
CA ILE A 530 13.71 7.81 -4.53
C ILE A 530 13.04 7.29 -3.26
N PRO A 531 12.62 6.00 -3.17
CA PRO A 531 12.05 5.46 -1.93
C PRO A 531 13.10 5.36 -0.83
N TRP A 532 14.39 5.15 -1.14
CA TRP A 532 15.42 5.08 -0.12
C TRP A 532 15.60 6.42 0.60
N SER A 533 15.79 7.51 -0.16
CA SER A 533 16.01 8.84 0.41
C SER A 533 14.72 9.43 1.01
N LEU A 534 13.62 9.43 0.24
CA LEU A 534 12.34 9.95 0.70
C LEU A 534 11.81 9.14 1.89
N GLY A 535 11.79 7.81 1.78
CA GLY A 535 11.32 6.91 2.83
C GLY A 535 12.14 7.04 4.11
N THR A 536 13.49 7.04 4.02
CA THR A 536 14.34 7.17 5.20
C THR A 536 14.13 8.54 5.87
N ILE A 537 14.22 9.64 5.13
CA ILE A 537 14.21 10.98 5.74
C ILE A 537 12.82 11.32 6.29
N VAL A 538 11.77 11.11 5.48
CA VAL A 538 10.41 11.46 5.86
C VAL A 538 9.86 10.46 6.89
N GLY A 539 10.16 9.16 6.76
CA GLY A 539 9.70 8.14 7.72
C GLY A 539 10.39 8.24 9.09
N MET A 540 11.68 8.63 9.13
CA MET A 540 12.34 8.95 10.39
C MET A 540 11.80 10.24 11.00
N ALA A 541 11.49 11.23 10.17
CA ALA A 541 10.88 12.47 10.63
C ALA A 541 9.46 12.26 11.17
N SER A 542 8.66 11.33 10.64
CA SER A 542 7.36 11.01 11.22
C SER A 542 7.52 10.44 12.62
N LEU A 543 8.40 9.44 12.81
CA LEU A 543 8.69 8.87 14.13
C LEU A 543 9.22 9.91 15.12
N GLY A 544 10.14 10.78 14.68
CA GLY A 544 10.77 11.79 15.56
C GLY A 544 9.89 13.00 15.89
N LEU A 545 8.90 13.33 15.04
CA LEU A 545 8.04 14.50 15.23
C LEU A 545 6.66 14.16 15.81
N GLU A 546 6.22 12.91 15.81
CA GLU A 546 4.86 12.52 16.19
C GLU A 546 4.44 13.01 17.59
N SER A 547 5.38 13.01 18.54
CA SER A 547 5.15 13.51 19.91
C SER A 547 5.29 15.04 20.04
N SER A 548 5.43 15.78 18.94
CA SER A 548 5.65 17.22 18.93
C SER A 548 4.37 17.99 18.55
N PRO A 549 4.08 19.16 19.16
CA PRO A 549 2.90 19.98 18.83
C PRO A 549 2.79 20.44 17.37
N VAL A 550 3.89 20.35 16.60
CA VAL A 550 3.88 20.67 15.16
C VAL A 550 3.24 19.56 14.32
N PHE A 551 3.17 18.33 14.86
CA PHE A 551 2.68 17.18 14.12
C PHE A 551 1.15 17.13 14.15
N PRO A 552 0.48 16.86 13.02
CA PRO A 552 -0.98 17.04 12.93
C PRO A 552 -1.83 16.17 13.86
N THR A 553 -1.33 15.02 14.30
CA THR A 553 -2.04 14.14 15.23
C THR A 553 -1.82 14.50 16.71
N TYR A 554 -0.86 15.38 17.04
CA TYR A 554 -0.52 15.67 18.43
C TYR A 554 -1.74 16.14 19.26
N PRO A 555 -1.95 15.64 20.49
CA PRO A 555 -1.03 14.81 21.29
C PRO A 555 -1.16 13.29 21.10
N ARG A 556 -2.03 12.82 20.19
CA ARG A 556 -2.20 11.38 19.94
C ARG A 556 -1.20 10.87 18.89
N THR A 557 -0.91 9.57 18.96
CA THR A 557 -0.22 8.87 17.87
C THR A 557 -1.17 8.68 16.69
N MET A 558 -0.60 8.40 15.52
CA MET A 558 -1.30 7.97 14.33
C MET A 558 -2.01 6.65 14.61
N THR A 559 -3.26 6.56 14.17
CA THR A 559 -4.01 5.30 14.24
C THR A 559 -3.49 4.31 13.21
N GLY A 560 -3.77 3.02 13.42
CA GLY A 560 -3.40 1.98 12.45
C GLY A 560 -3.93 2.28 11.03
N ALA A 561 -5.15 2.82 10.91
CA ALA A 561 -5.75 3.20 9.63
C ALA A 561 -5.06 4.40 8.97
N GLU A 562 -4.60 5.39 9.75
CA GLU A 562 -3.82 6.52 9.21
C GLU A 562 -2.44 6.05 8.71
N VAL A 563 -1.83 5.11 9.43
CA VAL A 563 -0.55 4.49 9.06
C VAL A 563 -0.74 3.67 7.77
N THR A 564 -1.64 2.68 7.74
CA THR A 564 -1.88 1.83 6.55
C THR A 564 -2.47 2.59 5.37
N GLY A 565 -3.15 3.72 5.61
CA GLY A 565 -3.58 4.67 4.60
C GLY A 565 -2.44 5.52 4.00
N GLY A 566 -1.21 5.38 4.49
CA GLY A 566 -0.02 6.07 3.98
C GLY A 566 0.07 7.54 4.39
N LEU A 567 -0.60 7.95 5.48
CA LEU A 567 -0.70 9.36 5.86
C LEU A 567 0.55 9.92 6.56
N ALA A 568 1.52 9.09 6.93
CA ALA A 568 2.79 9.55 7.52
C ALA A 568 3.54 10.56 6.63
N LEU A 569 3.55 10.34 5.31
CA LEU A 569 4.18 11.26 4.35
C LEU A 569 3.49 12.64 4.32
N PRO A 570 2.16 12.74 4.11
CA PRO A 570 1.49 14.04 4.14
C PRO A 570 1.54 14.71 5.52
N TYR A 571 1.50 13.97 6.63
CA TYR A 571 1.62 14.57 7.97
C TYR A 571 2.96 15.26 8.19
N VAL A 572 4.07 14.60 7.83
CA VAL A 572 5.40 15.22 7.95
C VAL A 572 5.51 16.43 7.04
N ALA A 573 5.02 16.35 5.80
CA ALA A 573 5.06 17.49 4.88
C ALA A 573 4.29 18.70 5.43
N VAL A 574 3.11 18.47 6.03
CA VAL A 574 2.31 19.52 6.68
C VAL A 574 3.02 20.05 7.93
N ALA A 575 3.63 19.19 8.75
CA ALA A 575 4.36 19.60 9.94
C ALA A 575 5.54 20.53 9.60
N VAL A 576 6.35 20.19 8.59
CA VAL A 576 7.59 20.93 8.29
C VAL A 576 7.41 22.11 7.33
N ALA A 577 6.33 22.12 6.54
CA ALA A 577 6.12 23.11 5.48
C ALA A 577 4.68 23.62 5.35
N GLY A 578 3.79 23.29 6.29
CA GLY A 578 2.40 23.74 6.32
C GLY A 578 1.65 23.47 5.02
N LYS A 579 0.92 24.48 4.54
CA LYS A 579 0.18 24.40 3.26
C LYS A 579 1.08 24.12 2.05
N GLY A 580 2.33 24.60 2.06
CA GLY A 580 3.29 24.35 0.98
C GLY A 580 3.64 22.86 0.87
N GLY A 581 3.85 22.20 2.02
CA GLY A 581 4.06 20.75 2.08
C GLY A 581 2.83 19.96 1.62
N ALA A 582 1.63 20.37 2.05
CA ALA A 582 0.38 19.77 1.58
C ALA A 582 0.24 19.82 0.05
N VAL A 583 0.52 20.97 -0.57
CA VAL A 583 0.47 21.12 -2.04
C VAL A 583 1.54 20.26 -2.72
N ALA A 584 2.76 20.18 -2.18
CA ALA A 584 3.82 19.36 -2.74
C ALA A 584 3.43 17.87 -2.77
N VAL A 585 2.91 17.34 -1.65
CA VAL A 585 2.48 15.93 -1.57
C VAL A 585 1.27 15.66 -2.45
N LEU A 586 0.31 16.60 -2.52
CA LEU A 586 -0.83 16.50 -3.41
C LEU A 586 -0.38 16.40 -4.88
N LEU A 587 0.56 17.25 -5.30
CA LEU A 587 1.12 17.21 -6.65
C LEU A 587 1.94 15.95 -6.90
N MET A 588 2.79 15.53 -5.96
CA MET A 588 3.53 14.26 -6.08
C MET A 588 2.58 13.08 -6.26
N THR A 589 1.54 13.00 -5.44
CA THR A 589 0.53 11.93 -5.49
C THR A 589 -0.24 11.95 -6.81
N PHE A 590 -0.68 13.14 -7.26
CA PHE A 590 -1.38 13.31 -8.52
C PHE A 590 -0.50 12.93 -9.71
N MET A 591 0.73 13.42 -9.81
CA MET A 591 1.65 13.08 -10.90
C MET A 591 2.01 11.60 -10.92
N ALA A 592 2.16 10.99 -9.74
CA ALA A 592 2.44 9.57 -9.59
C ALA A 592 1.28 8.71 -10.09
N VAL A 593 0.05 8.99 -9.65
CA VAL A 593 -1.14 8.21 -10.04
C VAL A 593 -1.51 8.43 -11.51
N THR A 594 -1.39 9.66 -12.06
CA THR A 594 -1.73 9.90 -13.47
C THR A 594 -0.78 9.20 -14.45
N SER A 595 0.53 9.20 -14.18
CA SER A 595 1.54 8.55 -15.03
C SER A 595 1.31 7.04 -15.14
N THR A 596 0.95 6.44 -14.03
CA THR A 596 0.90 5.00 -13.88
C THR A 596 -0.46 4.46 -14.30
N LEU A 597 -1.54 5.17 -13.99
CA LEU A 597 -2.86 4.87 -14.55
C LEU A 597 -2.84 4.88 -16.08
N SER A 598 -2.17 5.83 -16.74
CA SER A 598 -2.09 5.81 -18.21
C SER A 598 -1.31 4.61 -18.72
N ALA A 599 -0.22 4.21 -18.06
CA ALA A 599 0.51 3.00 -18.41
C ALA A 599 -0.36 1.74 -18.29
N GLN A 600 -1.13 1.59 -17.22
CA GLN A 600 -2.01 0.42 -16.99
C GLN A 600 -3.19 0.39 -17.97
N ILE A 601 -3.83 1.55 -18.17
CA ILE A 601 -4.92 1.71 -19.15
C ILE A 601 -4.43 1.37 -20.56
N LEU A 602 -3.24 1.84 -20.95
CA LEU A 602 -2.67 1.55 -22.26
C LEU A 602 -2.30 0.06 -22.40
N ALA A 603 -1.78 -0.56 -21.34
CA ALA A 603 -1.49 -1.99 -21.33
C ALA A 603 -2.75 -2.82 -21.60
N VAL A 604 -3.84 -2.59 -20.85
CA VAL A 604 -5.10 -3.35 -21.03
C VAL A 604 -5.80 -3.01 -22.34
N SER A 605 -5.74 -1.76 -22.78
CA SER A 605 -6.22 -1.35 -24.10
C SER A 605 -5.47 -2.09 -25.23
N SER A 606 -4.15 -2.25 -25.11
CA SER A 606 -3.34 -3.02 -26.06
C SER A 606 -3.73 -4.48 -26.10
N ILE A 607 -3.96 -5.10 -24.93
CA ILE A 607 -4.45 -6.47 -24.82
C ILE A 607 -5.81 -6.62 -25.53
N LEU A 608 -6.77 -5.73 -25.25
CA LEU A 608 -8.08 -5.78 -25.90
C LEU A 608 -7.96 -5.67 -27.42
N THR A 609 -7.03 -4.85 -27.91
CA THR A 609 -6.89 -4.54 -29.32
C THR A 609 -6.13 -5.65 -30.06
N PHE A 610 -4.89 -5.93 -29.65
CA PHE A 610 -3.97 -6.83 -30.35
C PHE A 610 -4.18 -8.29 -29.98
N ASP A 611 -4.58 -8.60 -28.76
CA ASP A 611 -4.67 -9.99 -28.30
C ASP A 611 -6.09 -10.55 -28.39
N ILE A 612 -7.11 -9.68 -28.33
CA ILE A 612 -8.52 -10.10 -28.38
C ILE A 612 -9.13 -9.76 -29.74
N TYR A 613 -9.28 -8.46 -30.05
CA TYR A 613 -10.03 -8.02 -31.23
C TYR A 613 -9.37 -8.47 -32.55
N ARG A 614 -8.10 -8.12 -32.77
CA ARG A 614 -7.39 -8.47 -34.02
C ARG A 614 -7.22 -9.98 -34.20
N VAL A 615 -7.23 -10.74 -33.11
CA VAL A 615 -6.89 -12.16 -33.16
C VAL A 615 -8.12 -13.03 -33.36
N TYR A 616 -9.22 -12.73 -32.66
CA TYR A 616 -10.39 -13.61 -32.60
C TYR A 616 -11.63 -13.02 -33.28
N PHE A 617 -11.69 -11.70 -33.49
CA PHE A 617 -12.86 -11.05 -34.06
C PHE A 617 -12.63 -10.56 -35.49
N ASN A 618 -11.50 -9.89 -35.76
CA ASN A 618 -11.17 -9.41 -37.10
C ASN A 618 -9.66 -9.41 -37.38
N THR A 619 -9.18 -10.42 -38.10
CA THR A 619 -7.76 -10.60 -38.44
C THR A 619 -7.23 -9.60 -39.46
N GLU A 620 -8.11 -9.03 -40.29
CA GLU A 620 -7.77 -8.03 -41.32
C GLU A 620 -8.30 -6.64 -40.92
N SER A 621 -8.10 -6.28 -39.65
CA SER A 621 -8.55 -5.00 -39.09
C SER A 621 -7.83 -3.80 -39.72
N THR A 622 -8.57 -2.77 -40.12
CA THR A 622 -7.97 -1.49 -40.57
C THR A 622 -7.41 -0.68 -39.41
N ASN A 623 -6.48 0.26 -39.69
CA ASN A 623 -5.92 1.17 -38.66
C ASN A 623 -7.01 1.89 -37.85
N GLU A 624 -8.10 2.32 -38.50
CA GLU A 624 -9.22 2.99 -37.82
C GLU A 624 -9.93 2.07 -36.83
N GLN A 625 -10.17 0.81 -37.21
CA GLN A 625 -10.81 -0.17 -36.32
C GLN A 625 -9.92 -0.49 -35.12
N VAL A 626 -8.62 -0.67 -35.33
CA VAL A 626 -7.63 -0.93 -34.27
C VAL A 626 -7.62 0.22 -33.26
N ILE A 627 -7.56 1.47 -33.72
CA ILE A 627 -7.59 2.65 -32.84
C ILE A 627 -8.92 2.75 -32.09
N ARG A 628 -10.05 2.49 -32.77
CA ARG A 628 -11.38 2.53 -32.16
C ARG A 628 -11.52 1.53 -31.00
N TRP A 629 -11.05 0.30 -31.18
CA TRP A 629 -11.04 -0.70 -30.11
C TRP A 629 -10.06 -0.38 -29.00
N GLY A 630 -8.92 0.24 -29.33
CA GLY A 630 -8.02 0.82 -28.34
C GLY A 630 -8.74 1.83 -27.45
N HIS A 631 -9.48 2.77 -28.04
CA HIS A 631 -10.25 3.79 -27.30
C HIS A 631 -11.35 3.18 -26.42
N ILE A 632 -12.07 2.17 -26.93
CA ILE A 632 -13.05 1.42 -26.13
C ILE A 632 -12.37 0.77 -24.92
N GLY A 633 -11.21 0.15 -25.11
CA GLY A 633 -10.44 -0.45 -24.02
C GLY A 633 -10.00 0.55 -22.97
N VAL A 634 -9.58 1.75 -23.39
CA VAL A 634 -9.20 2.85 -22.49
C VAL A 634 -10.36 3.26 -21.59
N ILE A 635 -11.55 3.51 -22.17
CA ILE A 635 -12.73 3.95 -21.43
C ILE A 635 -13.25 2.83 -20.51
N MET A 636 -13.36 1.61 -21.05
CA MET A 636 -13.86 0.45 -20.33
C MET A 636 -13.01 0.16 -19.09
N PHE A 637 -11.68 0.10 -19.25
CA PHE A 637 -10.80 -0.21 -18.14
C PHE A 637 -10.81 0.89 -17.08
N GLY A 638 -10.83 2.17 -17.46
CA GLY A 638 -10.92 3.28 -16.50
C GLY A 638 -12.18 3.22 -15.60
N ILE A 639 -13.34 2.85 -16.18
CA ILE A 639 -14.59 2.67 -15.42
C ILE A 639 -14.50 1.44 -14.51
N ILE A 640 -14.03 0.31 -15.03
CA ILE A 640 -13.90 -0.95 -14.28
C ILE A 640 -12.94 -0.76 -13.10
N SER A 641 -11.77 -0.17 -13.32
CA SER A 641 -10.78 0.04 -12.26
C SER A 641 -11.31 0.95 -11.15
N ALA A 642 -12.05 2.01 -11.50
CA ALA A 642 -12.67 2.90 -10.51
C ALA A 642 -13.75 2.17 -9.70
N ALA A 643 -14.61 1.38 -10.36
CA ALA A 643 -15.67 0.61 -9.72
C ALA A 643 -15.13 -0.47 -8.78
N PHE A 644 -14.09 -1.20 -9.18
CA PHE A 644 -13.43 -2.19 -8.31
C PHE A 644 -12.70 -1.51 -7.14
N THR A 645 -12.07 -0.36 -7.35
CA THR A 645 -11.44 0.38 -6.25
C THR A 645 -12.48 0.86 -5.23
N ALA A 646 -13.61 1.39 -5.71
CA ALA A 646 -14.76 1.74 -4.89
C ALA A 646 -15.25 0.54 -4.05
N MET A 647 -15.37 -0.63 -4.68
CA MET A 647 -15.75 -1.87 -3.99
C MET A 647 -14.73 -2.25 -2.90
N PHE A 648 -13.44 -2.20 -3.19
CA PHE A 648 -12.38 -2.52 -2.22
C PHE A 648 -12.43 -1.57 -1.01
N HIS A 649 -12.62 -0.28 -1.26
CA HIS A 649 -12.75 0.71 -0.20
C HIS A 649 -13.94 0.39 0.74
N TYR A 650 -15.13 0.08 0.20
CA TYR A 650 -16.31 -0.24 1.02
C TYR A 650 -16.21 -1.56 1.77
N ILE A 651 -15.43 -2.52 1.29
CA ILE A 651 -15.16 -3.78 1.99
C ILE A 651 -14.16 -3.58 3.15
N GLY A 652 -13.52 -2.40 3.25
CA GLY A 652 -12.53 -2.10 4.29
C GLY A 652 -11.12 -2.54 3.92
N ILE A 653 -10.83 -2.70 2.63
CA ILE A 653 -9.48 -2.97 2.13
C ILE A 653 -8.75 -1.62 1.94
N ASP A 654 -7.55 -1.50 2.51
CA ASP A 654 -6.68 -0.34 2.38
C ASP A 654 -5.43 -0.64 1.51
N MET A 655 -4.60 0.38 1.29
CA MET A 655 -3.41 0.24 0.45
C MET A 655 -2.33 -0.66 1.08
N GLY A 656 -2.31 -0.80 2.41
CA GLY A 656 -1.38 -1.67 3.12
C GLY A 656 -1.72 -3.14 2.90
N TRP A 657 -3.01 -3.50 2.98
CA TRP A 657 -3.50 -4.83 2.66
C TRP A 657 -3.20 -5.20 1.21
N THR A 658 -3.51 -4.31 0.26
CA THR A 658 -3.24 -4.58 -1.15
C THR A 658 -1.74 -4.65 -1.44
N LEU A 659 -0.90 -3.86 -0.77
CA LEU A 659 0.56 -3.92 -0.90
C LEU A 659 1.11 -5.31 -0.56
N TYR A 660 0.58 -5.98 0.47
CA TYR A 660 1.10 -7.28 0.91
C TYR A 660 0.51 -8.46 0.13
N MET A 661 -0.78 -8.40 -0.19
CA MET A 661 -1.47 -9.51 -0.87
C MET A 661 -1.12 -9.61 -2.36
N LEU A 662 -0.78 -8.49 -3.01
CA LEU A 662 -0.66 -8.37 -4.48
C LEU A 662 0.08 -9.53 -5.15
N GLY A 663 1.21 -9.96 -4.58
CA GLY A 663 2.02 -11.03 -5.14
C GLY A 663 1.33 -12.40 -5.19
N VAL A 664 0.37 -12.69 -4.32
CA VAL A 664 -0.34 -13.98 -4.30
C VAL A 664 -1.07 -14.21 -5.62
N LEU A 665 -1.69 -13.15 -6.15
CA LEU A 665 -2.45 -13.18 -7.40
C LEU A 665 -1.61 -12.84 -8.64
N ALA A 666 -0.60 -11.98 -8.49
CA ALA A 666 0.21 -11.50 -9.61
C ALA A 666 1.34 -12.46 -10.04
N CYS A 667 1.86 -13.28 -9.13
CA CYS A 667 3.05 -14.10 -9.39
C CYS A 667 2.88 -15.43 -10.16
N PRO A 668 1.71 -16.08 -10.26
CA PRO A 668 1.65 -17.46 -10.78
C PRO A 668 2.14 -17.62 -12.23
N GLY A 669 1.93 -16.60 -13.06
CA GLY A 669 2.36 -16.60 -14.46
C GLY A 669 3.84 -16.24 -14.68
N VAL A 670 4.55 -15.76 -13.66
CA VAL A 670 5.87 -15.12 -13.83
C VAL A 670 6.94 -16.08 -14.35
N ILE A 671 7.26 -17.12 -13.59
CA ILE A 671 8.31 -18.07 -13.99
C ILE A 671 7.93 -18.76 -15.32
N PRO A 672 6.68 -19.22 -15.52
CA PRO A 672 6.26 -19.78 -16.79
C PRO A 672 6.47 -18.82 -17.98
N LEU A 673 6.22 -17.52 -17.79
CA LEU A 673 6.45 -16.50 -18.81
C LEU A 673 7.94 -16.23 -19.08
N ILE A 674 8.77 -16.18 -18.04
CA ILE A 674 10.24 -16.08 -18.19
C ILE A 674 10.75 -17.25 -19.03
N LEU A 675 10.32 -18.48 -18.70
CA LEU A 675 10.69 -19.69 -19.44
C LEU A 675 10.17 -19.69 -20.88
N THR A 676 9.05 -19.02 -21.14
CA THR A 676 8.48 -18.84 -22.48
C THR A 676 9.41 -18.02 -23.37
N ILE A 677 10.19 -17.11 -22.76
CA ILE A 677 11.16 -16.29 -23.48
C ILE A 677 12.52 -17.00 -23.56
N ILE A 678 12.99 -17.67 -22.51
CA ILE A 678 14.40 -18.13 -22.44
C ILE A 678 14.61 -19.63 -22.70
N TRP A 679 13.60 -20.48 -22.48
CA TRP A 679 13.77 -21.93 -22.47
C TRP A 679 13.03 -22.63 -23.60
N ARG A 680 13.77 -23.08 -24.62
CA ARG A 680 13.21 -23.76 -25.81
C ARG A 680 12.46 -25.07 -25.52
N LYS A 681 12.73 -25.72 -24.37
CA LYS A 681 12.13 -27.02 -24.03
C LYS A 681 10.86 -26.94 -23.20
N GLN A 682 10.46 -25.75 -22.78
CA GLN A 682 9.20 -25.60 -22.06
C GLN A 682 8.03 -26.01 -22.96
N SER A 683 7.20 -26.92 -22.46
CA SER A 683 6.03 -27.40 -23.19
C SER A 683 4.78 -26.57 -22.92
N LYS A 684 3.84 -26.60 -23.87
CA LYS A 684 2.53 -25.93 -23.74
C LYS A 684 1.81 -26.28 -22.44
N ILE A 685 1.80 -27.57 -22.07
CA ILE A 685 1.14 -28.04 -20.84
C ILE A 685 1.85 -27.44 -19.62
N ALA A 686 3.18 -27.42 -19.62
CA ALA A 686 3.94 -26.82 -18.55
C ALA A 686 3.59 -25.33 -18.39
N ALA A 687 3.63 -24.55 -19.46
CA ALA A 687 3.34 -23.12 -19.41
C ALA A 687 1.95 -22.80 -18.81
N ILE A 688 0.92 -23.56 -19.17
CA ILE A 688 -0.46 -23.33 -18.70
C ILE A 688 -0.67 -23.91 -17.30
N ALA A 689 -0.44 -25.22 -17.14
CA ALA A 689 -0.81 -25.93 -15.91
C ALA A 689 0.00 -25.43 -14.71
N SER A 690 1.28 -25.08 -14.89
CA SER A 690 2.09 -24.60 -13.78
C SER A 690 1.60 -23.27 -13.22
N ALA A 691 1.06 -22.39 -14.06
CA ALA A 691 0.57 -21.09 -13.61
C ALA A 691 -0.68 -21.25 -12.73
N PHE A 692 -1.65 -22.08 -13.14
CA PHE A 692 -2.86 -22.32 -12.34
C PHE A 692 -2.61 -23.20 -11.11
N LEU A 693 -1.74 -24.21 -11.20
CA LEU A 693 -1.31 -24.97 -10.03
C LEU A 693 -0.59 -24.09 -9.02
N GLY A 694 0.23 -23.15 -9.49
CA GLY A 694 0.89 -22.18 -8.63
C GLY A 694 -0.07 -21.18 -8.00
N LEU A 695 -1.09 -20.72 -8.73
CA LEU A 695 -2.16 -19.91 -8.18
C LEU A 695 -2.90 -20.65 -7.05
N GLY A 696 -3.27 -21.92 -7.28
CA GLY A 696 -3.88 -22.77 -6.25
C GLY A 696 -2.97 -23.00 -5.03
N THR A 697 -1.67 -23.21 -5.26
CA THR A 697 -0.67 -23.36 -4.18
C THR A 697 -0.51 -22.06 -3.38
N GLY A 698 -0.47 -20.91 -4.06
CA GLY A 698 -0.41 -19.59 -3.46
C GLY A 698 -1.62 -19.29 -2.58
N PHE A 699 -2.83 -19.50 -3.11
CA PHE A 699 -4.07 -19.33 -2.35
C PHE A 699 -4.17 -20.27 -1.16
N GLY A 700 -3.88 -21.56 -1.35
CA GLY A 700 -3.91 -22.56 -0.29
C GLY A 700 -2.93 -22.22 0.83
N THR A 701 -1.72 -21.77 0.48
CA THR A 701 -0.70 -21.34 1.45
C THR A 701 -1.12 -20.06 2.16
N TRP A 702 -1.58 -19.05 1.44
CA TRP A 702 -1.98 -17.76 2.00
C TRP A 702 -3.15 -17.89 2.97
N LEU A 703 -4.25 -18.51 2.55
CA LEU A 703 -5.44 -18.68 3.39
C LEU A 703 -5.20 -19.69 4.52
N GLY A 704 -4.45 -20.77 4.24
CA GLY A 704 -4.09 -21.76 5.25
C GLY A 704 -3.20 -21.18 6.35
N THR A 705 -2.22 -20.35 6.00
CA THR A 705 -1.37 -19.67 6.99
C THR A 705 -2.09 -18.53 7.71
N ALA A 706 -3.00 -17.80 7.04
CA ALA A 706 -3.87 -16.83 7.70
C ALA A 706 -4.70 -17.49 8.80
N TYR A 707 -5.36 -18.61 8.49
CA TYR A 707 -6.11 -19.39 9.47
C TYR A 707 -5.21 -19.97 10.57
N ALA A 708 -4.06 -20.55 10.21
CA ALA A 708 -3.17 -21.17 11.18
C ALA A 708 -2.59 -20.18 12.21
N PHE A 709 -2.33 -18.92 11.82
CA PHE A 709 -1.76 -17.92 12.72
C PHE A 709 -2.79 -17.11 13.50
N SER A 710 -4.02 -16.96 12.98
CA SER A 710 -5.04 -16.09 13.58
C SER A 710 -6.29 -16.82 14.08
N GLY A 711 -6.48 -18.09 13.72
CA GLY A 711 -7.69 -18.86 14.00
C GLY A 711 -8.88 -18.56 13.08
N GLU A 712 -8.76 -17.58 12.18
CA GLU A 712 -9.84 -17.17 11.27
C GLU A 712 -9.32 -16.68 9.90
N VAL A 713 -10.21 -16.58 8.92
CA VAL A 713 -9.92 -15.96 7.62
C VAL A 713 -10.72 -14.66 7.52
N SER A 714 -10.05 -13.54 7.81
CA SER A 714 -10.62 -12.18 7.81
C SER A 714 -9.69 -11.23 7.05
N ILE A 715 -10.12 -9.99 6.80
CA ILE A 715 -9.30 -8.97 6.14
C ILE A 715 -8.01 -8.73 6.95
N ALA A 716 -8.12 -8.68 8.27
CA ALA A 716 -6.97 -8.53 9.17
C ALA A 716 -6.00 -9.71 9.06
N SER A 717 -6.50 -10.96 9.12
CA SER A 717 -5.61 -12.12 9.08
C SER A 717 -4.97 -12.33 7.71
N THR A 718 -5.72 -12.08 6.64
CA THR A 718 -5.22 -12.18 5.26
C THR A 718 -4.29 -11.03 4.87
N GLY A 719 -4.38 -9.89 5.55
CA GLY A 719 -3.48 -8.74 5.41
C GLY A 719 -2.19 -8.83 6.25
N GLY A 720 -2.01 -9.90 7.02
CA GLY A 720 -0.82 -10.07 7.85
C GLY A 720 0.46 -10.31 7.02
N THR A 721 1.59 -9.78 7.49
CA THR A 721 2.89 -9.91 6.81
C THR A 721 3.25 -11.39 6.54
N LEU A 722 3.14 -12.27 7.54
CA LEU A 722 3.53 -13.68 7.41
C LEU A 722 2.65 -14.47 6.42
N PRO A 723 1.31 -14.44 6.53
CA PRO A 723 0.44 -15.09 5.53
C PRO A 723 0.74 -14.64 4.10
N CYS A 724 0.86 -13.32 3.90
CA CYS A 724 1.20 -12.75 2.59
C CYS A 724 2.57 -13.24 2.11
N MET A 725 3.61 -13.20 2.94
CA MET A 725 4.95 -13.68 2.58
C MET A 725 4.94 -15.14 2.11
N TYR A 726 4.32 -16.04 2.86
CA TYR A 726 4.25 -17.45 2.45
C TYR A 726 3.42 -17.61 1.17
N GLY A 727 2.30 -16.89 1.07
CA GLY A 727 1.45 -16.89 -0.12
C GLY A 727 2.17 -16.41 -1.39
N THR A 728 2.88 -15.28 -1.33
CA THR A 728 3.58 -14.72 -2.50
C THR A 728 4.76 -15.58 -2.92
N VAL A 729 5.55 -16.10 -1.97
CA VAL A 729 6.65 -17.03 -2.23
C VAL A 729 6.14 -18.31 -2.89
N ALA A 730 5.08 -18.91 -2.32
CA ALA A 730 4.46 -20.10 -2.89
C ALA A 730 3.92 -19.85 -4.30
N SER A 731 3.24 -18.72 -4.51
CA SER A 731 2.68 -18.31 -5.81
C SER A 731 3.76 -18.08 -6.87
N LEU A 732 4.91 -17.51 -6.51
CA LEU A 732 6.00 -17.25 -7.44
C LEU A 732 6.81 -18.50 -7.81
N PHE A 733 7.24 -19.28 -6.81
CA PHE A 733 8.23 -20.34 -7.02
C PHE A 733 7.61 -21.71 -7.38
N SER A 734 6.41 -22.03 -6.89
CA SER A 734 5.78 -23.31 -7.21
C SER A 734 5.49 -23.50 -8.72
N PRO A 735 5.05 -22.48 -9.50
CA PRO A 735 4.99 -22.60 -10.97
C PRO A 735 6.32 -22.97 -11.61
N GLY A 736 7.45 -22.52 -11.03
CA GLY A 736 8.78 -22.86 -11.53
C GLY A 736 9.09 -24.34 -11.40
N ILE A 737 8.79 -24.91 -10.24
CA ILE A 737 8.94 -26.36 -9.98
C ILE A 737 8.04 -27.15 -10.94
N TYR A 738 6.75 -26.79 -11.02
CA TYR A 738 5.80 -27.46 -11.91
C TYR A 738 6.22 -27.34 -13.38
N SER A 739 6.66 -26.16 -13.83
CA SER A 739 7.12 -25.93 -15.20
C SER A 739 8.29 -26.83 -15.57
N VAL A 740 9.28 -26.95 -14.68
CA VAL A 740 10.47 -27.79 -14.92
C VAL A 740 10.08 -29.27 -14.95
N VAL A 741 9.31 -29.75 -13.98
CA VAL A 741 8.91 -31.16 -13.89
C VAL A 741 8.06 -31.57 -15.10
N ILE A 742 7.02 -30.79 -15.45
CA ILE A 742 6.13 -31.11 -16.58
C ILE A 742 6.90 -31.07 -17.91
N SER A 743 7.78 -30.08 -18.09
CA SER A 743 8.60 -29.98 -19.31
C SER A 743 9.69 -31.04 -19.37
N TRP A 744 10.14 -31.59 -18.24
CA TRP A 744 11.08 -32.71 -18.25
C TRP A 744 10.40 -34.02 -18.66
N LEU A 745 9.15 -34.23 -18.22
CA LEU A 745 8.36 -35.40 -18.59
C LEU A 745 7.93 -35.37 -20.07
N LYS A 746 7.57 -34.20 -20.58
CA LYS A 746 7.19 -34.00 -21.98
C LYS A 746 7.83 -32.72 -22.52
N PRO A 747 9.11 -32.76 -22.91
CA PRO A 747 9.82 -31.59 -23.42
C PRO A 747 9.29 -31.21 -24.79
N ASP A 748 9.24 -29.92 -25.03
CA ASP A 748 9.13 -29.36 -26.37
C ASP A 748 10.52 -29.10 -26.95
N ASN A 749 10.61 -28.72 -28.21
CA ASN A 749 11.86 -28.22 -28.79
C ASN A 749 11.58 -27.12 -29.80
N TYR A 750 11.09 -25.99 -29.28
CA TYR A 750 10.68 -24.85 -30.08
C TYR A 750 11.85 -24.22 -30.83
N ASP A 751 11.69 -23.99 -32.12
CA ASP A 751 12.65 -23.23 -32.92
C ASP A 751 12.35 -21.73 -32.83
N TRP A 752 13.33 -20.96 -32.34
CA TRP A 752 13.19 -19.51 -32.23
C TRP A 752 13.05 -18.81 -33.59
N ALA A 753 13.42 -19.48 -34.69
CA ALA A 753 13.25 -18.96 -36.03
C ALA A 753 11.77 -18.80 -36.43
N GLU A 754 10.86 -19.63 -35.90
CA GLU A 754 9.42 -19.58 -36.19
C GLU A 754 8.78 -18.23 -35.83
N PHE A 755 9.37 -17.52 -34.85
CA PHE A 755 8.92 -16.16 -34.52
C PHE A 755 9.15 -15.15 -35.64
N LYS A 756 10.18 -15.34 -36.47
CA LYS A 756 10.48 -14.44 -37.60
C LYS A 756 9.55 -14.68 -38.80
N GLU A 757 8.82 -15.79 -38.82
CA GLU A 757 7.88 -16.13 -39.90
C GLU A 757 6.55 -15.38 -39.76
N HIS A 758 6.24 -14.90 -38.56
CA HIS A 758 5.00 -14.19 -38.26
C HIS A 758 5.21 -12.67 -38.36
N LYS A 759 4.62 -12.04 -39.39
CA LYS A 759 4.53 -10.58 -39.48
C LYS A 759 3.48 -10.07 -38.51
N LEU A 760 3.91 -9.33 -37.50
CA LEU A 760 3.01 -8.76 -36.49
C LEU A 760 2.73 -7.27 -36.75
N ALA A 761 3.68 -6.56 -37.39
CA ALA A 761 3.55 -5.16 -37.72
C ALA A 761 2.32 -4.87 -38.61
N VAL A 762 1.65 -3.74 -38.38
CA VAL A 762 0.50 -3.32 -39.21
C VAL A 762 1.00 -2.52 -40.40
N ASP A 763 0.85 -3.06 -41.61
CA ASP A 763 1.22 -2.38 -42.85
C ASP A 763 0.36 -1.11 -43.05
N SER A 764 1.00 0.01 -43.36
CA SER A 764 0.29 1.24 -43.73
C SER A 764 -0.17 1.13 -45.19
N GLU A 765 -1.46 0.91 -45.42
CA GLU A 765 -2.04 0.99 -46.77
C GLU A 765 -1.84 2.40 -47.37
N GLY A 766 -1.32 2.43 -48.61
CA GLY A 766 -1.29 3.66 -49.42
C GLY A 766 -0.04 3.92 -50.27
N VAL A 767 0.54 2.94 -50.96
CA VAL A 767 1.23 3.20 -52.24
C VAL A 767 0.76 2.13 -53.22
N THR A 768 -0.23 2.50 -54.04
CA THR A 768 -0.54 1.81 -55.28
C THR A 768 0.72 1.70 -56.11
N SER A 769 1.15 0.49 -56.41
CA SER A 769 2.16 0.19 -57.41
C SER A 769 1.62 0.57 -58.79
N SER A 770 1.81 1.84 -59.18
CA SER A 770 1.72 2.30 -60.55
C SER A 770 3.08 2.86 -60.94
N GLY A 771 3.62 2.33 -62.04
CA GLY A 771 5.04 2.34 -62.38
C GLY A 771 5.76 3.69 -62.44
N SER A 772 7.07 3.62 -62.21
CA SER A 772 8.05 4.50 -62.85
C SER A 772 9.40 3.79 -62.99
N GLU A 773 9.64 3.39 -64.24
CA GLU A 773 10.88 3.39 -65.01
C GLU A 773 12.25 3.38 -64.30
N SER A 774 13.02 2.37 -64.72
CA SER A 774 14.47 2.37 -64.96
C SER A 774 15.23 3.68 -64.79
N HIS A 775 16.19 3.68 -63.87
CA HIS A 775 17.48 4.32 -64.10
C HIS A 775 18.62 3.35 -63.83
N ALA A 776 19.33 3.04 -64.91
CA ALA A 776 20.54 2.24 -64.95
C ALA A 776 21.78 3.04 -64.49
N GLY A 777 22.75 2.31 -63.92
CA GLY A 777 24.17 2.62 -64.00
C GLY A 777 24.78 3.29 -62.76
N VAL A 778 25.50 2.52 -61.93
CA VAL A 778 26.98 2.52 -61.87
C VAL A 778 27.41 1.19 -61.22
N GLU A 779 28.10 0.35 -61.99
CA GLU A 779 28.78 -0.84 -61.49
C GLU A 779 29.99 -0.46 -60.63
N SER A 780 30.12 -1.11 -59.48
CA SER A 780 31.41 -1.29 -58.80
C SER A 780 31.59 -2.79 -58.52
N PRO A 781 32.75 -3.38 -58.87
CA PRO A 781 32.88 -4.83 -58.97
C PRO A 781 33.10 -5.49 -57.60
N GLY A 782 32.35 -6.57 -57.35
CA GLY A 782 32.83 -7.70 -56.56
C GLY A 782 32.67 -7.64 -55.04
N LYS A 783 31.43 -7.61 -54.52
CA LYS A 783 31.04 -8.34 -53.30
C LYS A 783 29.64 -8.89 -53.47
N THR A 784 29.52 -10.21 -53.43
CA THR A 784 28.27 -10.99 -53.47
C THR A 784 27.28 -10.48 -52.42
N ALA A 785 26.06 -10.11 -52.82
CA ALA A 785 24.99 -9.61 -51.95
C ALA A 785 24.57 -10.61 -50.85
N THR A 786 24.90 -11.88 -51.03
CA THR A 786 24.77 -12.97 -50.04
C THR A 786 25.78 -12.89 -48.89
N ASP A 787 26.97 -12.32 -49.10
CA ASP A 787 27.96 -12.17 -48.02
C ASP A 787 27.70 -10.94 -47.16
N VAL A 788 27.12 -9.88 -47.74
CA VAL A 788 26.79 -8.65 -46.98
C VAL A 788 25.60 -8.91 -46.05
N SER A 789 24.55 -9.61 -46.50
CA SER A 789 23.39 -9.97 -45.68
C SER A 789 23.74 -10.96 -44.56
N ALA A 790 24.57 -11.97 -44.83
CA ALA A 790 25.03 -12.90 -43.80
C ALA A 790 25.94 -12.22 -42.76
N VAL A 791 26.84 -11.32 -43.17
CA VAL A 791 27.70 -10.57 -42.25
C VAL A 791 26.89 -9.56 -41.43
N GLU A 792 25.89 -8.91 -42.01
CA GLU A 792 25.00 -7.96 -41.33
C GLU A 792 24.09 -8.66 -40.31
N GLU A 793 23.56 -9.86 -40.63
CA GLU A 793 22.76 -10.70 -39.73
C GLU A 793 23.60 -11.35 -38.61
N ILE A 794 24.87 -11.70 -38.88
CA ILE A 794 25.83 -12.19 -37.86
C ILE A 794 26.27 -11.05 -36.93
N SER A 795 26.48 -9.84 -37.46
CA SER A 795 26.88 -8.65 -36.69
C SER A 795 25.79 -8.15 -35.74
N THR A 796 24.52 -8.19 -36.18
CA THR A 796 23.35 -7.85 -35.36
C THR A 796 23.10 -8.90 -34.28
N ASN A 797 23.19 -10.20 -34.60
CA ASN A 797 23.07 -11.28 -33.62
C ASN A 797 24.17 -11.26 -32.54
N SER A 798 25.43 -10.98 -32.92
CA SER A 798 26.54 -10.90 -31.97
C SER A 798 26.42 -9.68 -31.03
N THR A 799 25.97 -8.53 -31.57
CA THR A 799 25.70 -7.31 -30.80
C THR A 799 24.54 -7.52 -29.82
N GLN A 800 23.46 -8.16 -30.25
CA GLN A 800 22.32 -8.49 -29.38
C GLN A 800 22.70 -9.43 -28.23
N ARG A 801 23.47 -10.49 -28.51
CA ARG A 801 23.99 -11.40 -27.47
C ARG A 801 24.90 -10.67 -26.47
N ARG A 802 25.66 -9.67 -26.93
CA ARG A 802 26.49 -8.84 -26.06
C ARG A 802 25.63 -7.98 -25.12
N TRP A 803 24.60 -7.32 -25.63
CA TRP A 803 23.67 -6.53 -24.82
C TRP A 803 22.90 -7.38 -23.81
N ALA A 804 22.43 -8.57 -24.20
CA ALA A 804 21.79 -9.50 -23.28
C ALA A 804 22.72 -9.93 -22.13
N ARG A 805 24.01 -10.19 -22.41
CA ARG A 805 25.00 -10.50 -21.37
C ARG A 805 25.23 -9.33 -20.42
N TYR A 806 25.30 -8.10 -20.94
CA TYR A 806 25.43 -6.91 -20.09
C TYR A 806 24.21 -6.69 -19.21
N ALA A 807 23.01 -6.87 -19.76
CA ALA A 807 21.77 -6.78 -18.97
C ALA A 807 21.74 -7.82 -17.85
N LEU A 808 22.13 -9.06 -18.14
CA LEU A 808 22.21 -10.13 -17.13
C LEU A 808 23.25 -9.81 -16.05
N TRP A 809 24.43 -9.33 -16.43
CA TRP A 809 25.47 -8.95 -15.48
C TRP A 809 24.99 -7.84 -14.54
N TRP A 810 24.33 -6.81 -15.08
CA TRP A 810 23.74 -5.75 -14.26
C TRP A 810 22.61 -6.25 -13.36
N ALA A 811 21.75 -7.15 -13.85
CA ALA A 811 20.70 -7.75 -13.01
C ALA A 811 21.29 -8.51 -11.81
N ILE A 812 22.34 -9.31 -12.06
CA ILE A 812 23.08 -10.03 -11.02
C ILE A 812 23.78 -9.04 -10.08
N ALA A 813 24.49 -8.05 -10.61
CA ALA A 813 25.23 -7.06 -9.81
C ALA A 813 24.29 -6.24 -8.91
N THR A 814 23.14 -5.78 -9.42
CA THR A 814 22.15 -5.04 -8.64
C THR A 814 21.51 -5.92 -7.57
N PHE A 815 21.21 -7.19 -7.88
CA PHE A 815 20.71 -8.14 -6.88
C PHE A 815 21.73 -8.36 -5.77
N PHE A 816 22.94 -8.82 -6.09
CA PHE A 816 23.95 -9.05 -5.06
C PHE A 816 24.35 -7.76 -4.33
N GLY A 817 24.39 -6.62 -5.01
CA GLY A 817 24.70 -5.33 -4.39
C GLY A 817 23.63 -4.90 -3.38
N HIS A 818 22.38 -4.73 -3.83
CA HIS A 818 21.30 -4.19 -3.00
C HIS A 818 20.72 -5.21 -2.02
N TRP A 819 20.75 -6.51 -2.31
CA TRP A 819 20.14 -7.53 -1.45
C TRP A 819 21.13 -8.29 -0.57
N VAL A 820 22.38 -8.49 -1.02
CA VAL A 820 23.31 -9.39 -0.33
C VAL A 820 24.43 -8.61 0.34
N LEU A 821 25.25 -7.90 -0.43
CA LEU A 821 26.50 -7.30 0.03
C LEU A 821 26.28 -6.09 0.94
N TRP A 822 25.21 -5.32 0.73
CA TRP A 822 24.96 -4.11 1.53
C TRP A 822 24.17 -4.42 2.82
N PRO A 823 22.93 -4.95 2.77
CA PRO A 823 22.11 -5.04 3.98
C PRO A 823 22.42 -6.28 4.85
N LEU A 824 22.78 -7.43 4.27
CA LEU A 824 22.90 -8.68 5.05
C LEU A 824 24.08 -8.68 6.03
N PRO A 825 25.28 -8.12 5.72
CA PRO A 825 26.32 -7.98 6.73
C PRO A 825 25.88 -7.12 7.90
N MET A 826 25.10 -6.06 7.65
CA MET A 826 24.57 -5.18 8.70
C MET A 826 23.51 -5.90 9.56
N TYR A 827 22.66 -6.71 8.91
CA TYR A 827 21.68 -7.59 9.56
C TYR A 827 22.40 -8.64 10.44
N ALA A 828 23.38 -9.36 9.91
CA ALA A 828 24.10 -10.41 10.62
C ALA A 828 24.95 -9.87 11.77
N ALA A 829 25.50 -8.66 11.62
CA ALA A 829 26.28 -7.99 12.66
C ALA A 829 25.42 -7.41 13.79
N ASN A 830 24.08 -7.49 13.72
CA ASN A 830 23.17 -6.85 14.66
C ASN A 830 23.47 -5.35 14.84
N TYR A 831 23.83 -4.67 13.75
CA TYR A 831 24.37 -3.31 13.81
C TYR A 831 23.25 -2.29 14.08
N ILE A 832 23.43 -1.47 15.13
CA ILE A 832 22.61 -0.29 15.41
C ILE A 832 23.41 0.92 14.93
N PHE A 833 22.77 1.79 14.15
CA PHE A 833 23.47 2.89 13.49
C PHE A 833 23.93 3.89 14.53
N SER A 834 25.22 4.24 14.50
CA SER A 834 25.70 5.42 15.21
C SER A 834 25.19 6.68 14.52
N LYS A 835 25.16 7.81 15.25
CA LYS A 835 24.83 9.13 14.70
C LYS A 835 25.67 9.49 13.47
N GLN A 836 26.96 9.15 13.48
CA GLN A 836 27.88 9.38 12.36
C GLN A 836 27.51 8.53 11.14
N PHE A 837 27.20 7.24 11.34
CA PHE A 837 26.80 6.35 10.27
C PHE A 837 25.44 6.73 9.69
N PHE A 838 24.46 7.07 10.53
CA PHE A 838 23.16 7.59 10.10
C PHE A 838 23.31 8.88 9.28
N THR A 839 24.21 9.78 9.71
CA THR A 839 24.49 11.00 8.94
C THR A 839 25.05 10.67 7.56
N ALA A 840 26.03 9.76 7.49
CA ALA A 840 26.58 9.30 6.22
C ALA A 840 25.52 8.62 5.34
N TRP A 841 24.65 7.80 5.92
CA TRP A 841 23.54 7.13 5.24
C TRP A 841 22.61 8.13 4.53
N ILE A 842 22.17 9.17 5.24
CA ILE A 842 21.30 10.22 4.67
C ILE A 842 22.05 11.07 3.63
N VAL A 843 23.32 11.40 3.86
CA VAL A 843 24.11 12.17 2.88
C VAL A 843 24.25 11.38 1.58
N VAL A 844 24.55 10.08 1.64
CA VAL A 844 24.66 9.24 0.44
C VAL A 844 23.31 9.11 -0.26
N SER A 845 22.21 8.92 0.48
CA SER A 845 20.87 8.82 -0.11
C SER A 845 20.46 10.12 -0.82
N LEU A 846 20.79 11.28 -0.24
CA LEU A 846 20.56 12.59 -0.87
C LEU A 846 21.40 12.77 -2.13
N ILE A 847 22.71 12.51 -2.08
CA ILE A 847 23.59 12.61 -3.27
C ILE A 847 23.04 11.76 -4.41
N TRP A 848 22.58 10.55 -4.11
CA TRP A 848 21.99 9.67 -5.10
C TRP A 848 20.65 10.20 -5.64
N LEU A 849 19.78 10.75 -4.78
CA LEU A 849 18.53 11.36 -5.23
C LEU A 849 18.77 12.55 -6.18
N TRP A 850 19.73 13.41 -5.87
CA TRP A 850 20.12 14.52 -6.74
C TRP A 850 20.78 14.03 -8.04
N TRP A 851 21.59 12.98 -7.98
CA TRP A 851 22.11 12.32 -9.18
C TRP A 851 20.98 11.74 -10.05
N THR A 852 19.96 11.14 -9.44
CA THR A 852 18.77 10.64 -10.14
C THR A 852 18.05 11.78 -10.87
N LEU A 853 17.87 12.96 -10.26
CA LEU A 853 17.33 14.14 -10.93
C LEU A 853 18.15 14.53 -12.18
N LEU A 854 19.48 14.43 -12.11
CA LEU A 854 20.34 14.67 -13.29
C LEU A 854 20.20 13.55 -14.35
N ALA A 855 20.22 12.30 -13.92
CA ALA A 855 20.30 11.12 -14.78
C ALA A 855 19.00 10.77 -15.51
N VAL A 856 17.83 11.02 -14.92
CA VAL A 856 16.53 10.75 -15.55
C VAL A 856 15.64 11.98 -15.69
N GLY A 857 16.05 13.11 -15.10
CA GLY A 857 15.41 14.42 -15.31
C GLY A 857 16.11 15.25 -16.38
N PHE A 858 17.43 15.49 -16.29
CA PHE A 858 18.10 16.37 -17.26
C PHE A 858 18.70 15.62 -18.47
N TYR A 859 19.19 14.40 -18.27
CA TYR A 859 19.77 13.60 -19.35
C TYR A 859 18.83 13.36 -20.56
N PRO A 860 17.51 13.12 -20.40
CA PRO A 860 16.61 12.96 -21.56
C PRO A 860 16.59 14.19 -22.47
N ILE A 861 16.67 15.41 -21.91
CA ILE A 861 16.76 16.67 -22.68
C ILE A 861 18.06 16.66 -23.50
N TRP A 862 19.17 16.28 -22.88
CA TRP A 862 20.47 16.22 -23.54
C TRP A 862 20.52 15.14 -24.64
N ASP A 863 20.01 13.94 -24.38
CA ASP A 863 19.96 12.83 -25.34
C ASP A 863 19.04 13.14 -26.54
N GLY A 864 17.94 13.86 -26.29
CA GLY A 864 16.99 14.36 -27.29
C GLY A 864 17.42 15.65 -28.01
N ARG A 865 18.52 16.31 -27.63
CA ARG A 865 18.89 17.67 -28.09
C ARG A 865 18.89 17.86 -29.60
N ARG A 866 19.29 16.85 -30.38
CA ARG A 866 19.32 16.93 -31.85
C ARG A 866 17.91 17.03 -32.44
N GLN A 867 16.96 16.28 -31.89
CA GLN A 867 15.54 16.36 -32.29
C GLN A 867 14.95 17.70 -31.86
N ILE A 868 15.24 18.15 -30.63
CA ILE A 868 14.80 19.46 -30.13
C ILE A 868 15.33 20.60 -31.02
N ILE A 869 16.60 20.55 -31.42
CA ILE A 869 17.21 21.54 -32.33
C ILE A 869 16.60 21.46 -33.72
N ALA A 870 16.35 20.26 -34.26
CA ALA A 870 15.72 20.09 -35.57
C ALA A 870 14.32 20.72 -35.60
N VAL A 871 13.54 20.47 -34.55
CA VAL A 871 12.24 21.07 -34.29
C VAL A 871 12.35 22.60 -34.19
N ALA A 872 13.29 23.11 -33.38
CA ALA A 872 13.53 24.56 -33.22
C ALA A 872 13.97 25.25 -34.52
N ARG A 873 14.75 24.57 -35.37
CA ARG A 873 15.15 25.06 -36.70
C ARG A 873 13.97 25.09 -37.67
N SER A 874 13.06 24.12 -37.59
CA SER A 874 11.84 24.14 -38.40
C SER A 874 10.96 25.34 -38.10
N PHE A 875 10.98 25.88 -36.86
CA PHE A 875 10.28 27.13 -36.54
C PHE A 875 10.94 28.38 -37.11
N ARG A 876 12.23 28.31 -37.47
CA ARG A 876 12.98 29.46 -38.00
C ARG A 876 12.86 29.58 -39.53
N ASN A 877 12.35 28.54 -40.17
CA ASN A 877 12.11 28.43 -41.62
C ASN A 877 10.61 28.49 -41.99
N VAL A 878 9.73 28.75 -41.01
CA VAL A 878 8.32 29.13 -41.16
C VAL A 878 8.21 30.58 -40.75
#